data_AF-A0A1L8I9B6-F1
#
_entry.id   AF-A0A1L8I9B6-F1
#
_cell.length_a   1.000
_cell.length_b   1.000
_cell.length_c   1.000
_cell.angle_alpha   90.00
_cell.angle_beta   90.00
_cell.angle_gamma   90.00
#
_symmetry.space_group_name_H-M   'P 1'
#
loop_
_entity.id
_entity.type
_entity.pdbx_description
1 polymer ?
#
loop_
_entity_poly.entity_id
_entity_poly.type
_entity_poly.pdbx_seq_one_letter_code
_entity_poly.pdbx_strand_id
1 'polypeptide(L)'
;MGGDDLHRRTWYGRVVTALLAVGMVACTVLPFHDGAAAAESGPLGTVVNDAERQNLGEPVFQEWVLGFPEASDGGLAFFTGQVDEERQRLADWLARWGLTLLDTDGRFVLIRGTAAQVRRLQTAYAGITIQPNYTYELHDGDALPFRMGAIGTDRLAHLQWGLEVVQAARAWELLKGRELQKVVVAVVDSGIDLGHPDLAGHVLTELGYNAFDREAPPEDDHGHGTHVAGVIAATVGNGEGVRGVAGFPPVKILPIKVMNQDGKGSTYEIARGIDYAVDQGVDVINLSIGGPEEDVFIREAVKRAVRKGIPVVVAAGNNGMPAKISTPANIAEALTIGAVQRDRQWLPESNYGPELDLAAPGEQILSTYRRSVTDYAYMTGTSAAAPFVTGTVALMKAIKPDLSVDAVRLYLTRYAEQLGEADDAGHNDYYGYGLLRADRVLEALLQHVDSGGVIPDDSRSGTEGATNGFGAWFPDVPDTHWAGEAIRYVVGQQWFGGYPDGTFKPGAQMKRAQAAAVFTNLLDLPLAVPRFYDIYSDFWAAYQIGAVQEMGIMTGDRGYFRPNAPLTRAQFAKVLVNAFGLSAPPGGFRAEQVFSDVRPGDWYVPYANIVAGLGLMRGNEKGQFLPNRPITRAEVAVILHRYATQVKR
;
A
#
# COMPACT_ATOMS: atom_id res chain seq x y z
N MET A 1 -60.96 7.42 57.62
CA MET A 1 -60.03 6.87 56.60
C MET A 1 -58.64 7.04 57.22
N GLY A 2 -58.12 6.18 58.09
CA GLY A 2 -57.89 4.72 57.95
C GLY A 2 -56.63 4.53 57.11
N GLY A 3 -55.50 3.98 57.56
CA GLY A 3 -55.03 3.38 58.82
C GLY A 3 -53.67 2.70 58.54
N ASP A 4 -52.80 2.62 59.56
CA ASP A 4 -51.84 1.55 59.92
C ASP A 4 -50.81 1.04 58.86
N ASP A 5 -49.60 0.53 59.16
CA ASP A 5 -48.92 0.18 60.40
C ASP A 5 -47.39 -0.01 60.18
N LEU A 6 -46.68 0.06 61.31
CA LEU A 6 -45.39 -0.54 61.72
C LEU A 6 -44.51 -1.38 60.74
N HIS A 7 -43.20 -1.12 60.73
CA HIS A 7 -42.25 -1.84 61.62
C HIS A 7 -40.82 -1.25 61.67
N ARG A 8 -40.30 -1.20 62.90
CA ARG A 8 -38.96 -0.77 63.34
C ARG A 8 -37.89 -1.86 63.21
N ARG A 9 -36.62 -1.41 63.37
CA ARG A 9 -35.49 -1.97 64.21
C ARG A 9 -34.24 -2.30 63.37
N THR A 10 -32.97 -2.06 63.76
CA THR A 10 -32.27 -1.35 64.86
C THR A 10 -30.74 -1.51 64.68
N TRP A 11 -29.94 -0.49 65.04
CA TRP A 11 -28.67 -0.52 65.84
C TRP A 11 -27.40 -1.21 65.25
N TYR A 12 -26.13 -0.94 65.59
CA TYR A 12 -25.32 0.02 66.39
C TYR A 12 -23.83 -0.20 65.95
N GLY A 13 -22.90 0.76 65.92
CA GLY A 13 -21.99 1.14 67.02
C GLY A 13 -20.58 1.43 66.44
N ARG A 14 -20.00 2.64 66.63
CA ARG A 14 -19.09 3.12 67.72
C ARG A 14 -17.69 2.45 67.71
N VAL A 15 -16.55 3.15 67.60
CA VAL A 15 -15.73 3.78 68.69
C VAL A 15 -14.40 4.30 68.04
N VAL A 16 -14.02 5.61 68.06
CA VAL A 16 -13.01 6.32 68.96
C VAL A 16 -11.53 6.03 68.59
N THR A 17 -10.49 6.87 68.63
CA THR A 17 -10.21 8.30 68.93
C THR A 17 -8.70 8.57 68.80
N ALA A 18 -8.33 9.65 68.07
CA ALA A 18 -7.35 10.73 68.34
C ALA A 18 -5.92 10.55 68.93
N LEU A 19 -5.00 11.44 68.48
CA LEU A 19 -4.10 12.38 69.21
C LEU A 19 -3.03 12.93 68.22
N LEU A 20 -2.98 14.23 67.83
CA LEU A 20 -2.33 15.42 68.47
C LEU A 20 -0.82 15.23 68.75
N ALA A 21 0.12 16.19 68.66
CA ALA A 21 0.29 17.55 68.10
C ALA A 21 1.72 18.04 68.51
N VAL A 22 2.09 19.25 68.04
CA VAL A 22 3.14 20.19 68.57
C VAL A 22 4.61 19.85 68.25
N GLY A 23 5.52 20.76 67.85
CA GLY A 23 5.49 22.20 67.63
C GLY A 23 6.78 22.89 68.11
N MET A 24 7.53 23.48 67.17
CA MET A 24 8.18 24.81 67.22
C MET A 24 9.54 25.06 67.97
N VAL A 25 10.39 25.84 67.27
CA VAL A 25 11.31 26.95 67.72
C VAL A 25 12.82 26.80 67.40
N ALA A 26 13.24 27.52 66.34
CA ALA A 26 14.34 28.52 66.17
C ALA A 26 15.74 28.33 66.83
N CYS A 27 16.86 28.90 66.37
CA CYS A 27 17.42 29.52 65.15
C CYS A 27 18.84 30.04 65.55
N THR A 28 19.65 30.53 64.59
CA THR A 28 20.94 31.30 64.68
C THR A 28 22.26 30.50 64.73
N VAL A 29 23.35 30.79 63.99
CA VAL A 29 23.75 31.86 63.04
C VAL A 29 24.97 31.41 62.18
N LEU A 30 25.10 31.96 60.95
CA LEU A 30 26.15 31.81 59.90
C LEU A 30 27.46 32.61 60.19
N PRO A 31 28.52 32.54 59.34
CA PRO A 31 28.68 33.37 58.11
C PRO A 31 29.28 32.59 56.89
N PHE A 32 28.97 32.78 55.60
CA PHE A 32 28.88 33.91 54.62
C PHE A 32 30.12 34.07 53.69
N HIS A 33 29.92 33.78 52.39
CA HIS A 33 30.22 34.58 51.16
C HIS A 33 30.09 33.68 49.91
N ASP A 34 28.98 33.75 49.14
CA ASP A 34 28.66 34.63 47.98
C ASP A 34 29.41 34.24 46.70
N GLY A 35 28.82 34.04 45.51
CA GLY A 35 27.47 34.23 44.94
C GLY A 35 27.66 34.17 43.39
N ALA A 36 26.70 34.16 42.46
CA ALA A 36 25.24 34.02 42.31
C ALA A 36 25.06 33.95 40.75
N ALA A 37 24.00 33.46 40.11
CA ALA A 37 22.59 33.60 40.43
C ALA A 37 21.75 32.50 39.74
N ALA A 38 20.82 31.92 40.51
CA ALA A 38 19.62 31.26 40.03
C ALA A 38 18.45 32.23 40.30
N ALA A 39 17.54 32.36 39.34
CA ALA A 39 16.31 33.14 39.49
C ALA A 39 15.13 32.22 39.83
N GLU A 40 14.24 32.76 40.66
CA GLU A 40 13.24 32.10 41.49
C GLU A 40 12.05 31.50 40.74
N SER A 41 11.52 30.42 41.31
CA SER A 41 10.24 29.80 40.96
C SER A 41 9.06 30.63 41.49
N GLY A 42 8.36 31.32 40.58
CA GLY A 42 7.03 31.87 40.80
C GLY A 42 5.93 30.80 40.69
N PRO A 43 4.68 31.10 41.10
CA PRO A 43 3.60 30.12 41.16
C PRO A 43 3.26 29.60 39.76
N LEU A 44 2.98 28.29 39.67
CA LEU A 44 2.55 27.54 38.49
C LEU A 44 1.68 28.38 37.53
N GLY A 45 2.33 28.95 36.53
CA GLY A 45 1.66 29.41 35.32
C GLY A 45 1.18 28.16 34.60
N THR A 46 -0.14 28.04 34.46
CA THR A 46 -0.77 27.06 33.58
C THR A 46 -0.06 27.06 32.24
N VAL A 47 0.55 25.93 31.86
CA VAL A 47 1.06 25.73 30.51
C VAL A 47 -0.16 25.70 29.60
N VAL A 48 -0.47 26.86 29.03
CA VAL A 48 -1.53 27.02 28.03
C VAL A 48 -1.12 26.19 26.82
N ASN A 49 -1.87 25.13 26.52
CA ASN A 49 -1.57 24.28 25.36
C ASN A 49 -1.82 25.07 24.05
N ASP A 50 -1.27 24.61 22.93
CA ASP A 50 -1.36 25.35 21.67
C ASP A 50 -2.81 25.57 21.20
N ALA A 51 -3.76 24.71 21.60
CA ALA A 51 -5.18 24.88 21.31
C ALA A 51 -5.79 26.07 22.10
N GLU A 52 -5.37 26.28 23.35
CA GLU A 52 -5.78 27.43 24.15
C GLU A 52 -5.10 28.73 23.65
N ARG A 53 -3.84 28.68 23.20
CA ARG A 53 -3.16 29.83 22.55
C ARG A 53 -3.83 30.23 21.23
N GLN A 54 -4.25 29.24 20.44
CA GLN A 54 -5.02 29.46 19.21
C GLN A 54 -6.37 30.12 19.50
N ASN A 55 -7.04 29.75 20.60
CA ASN A 55 -8.27 30.40 21.07
C ASN A 55 -8.04 31.82 21.61
N LEU A 56 -6.82 32.13 22.09
CA LEU A 56 -6.42 33.46 22.56
C LEU A 56 -5.88 34.37 21.43
N GLY A 57 -5.80 33.88 20.20
CA GLY A 57 -5.26 34.63 19.06
C GLY A 57 -3.74 34.84 19.10
N GLU A 58 -3.02 34.07 19.93
CA GLU A 58 -1.55 34.09 19.95
C GLU A 58 -0.96 33.37 18.73
N PRO A 59 0.17 33.83 18.18
CA PRO A 59 0.83 33.16 17.08
C PRO A 59 1.41 31.80 17.51
N VAL A 60 0.78 30.72 17.05
CA VAL A 60 1.29 29.35 17.22
C VAL A 60 2.31 29.06 16.12
N PHE A 61 3.56 28.83 16.51
CA PHE A 61 4.64 28.43 15.60
C PHE A 61 4.73 26.91 15.55
N GLN A 62 4.76 26.36 14.34
CA GLN A 62 4.94 24.94 14.09
C GLN A 62 5.95 24.71 12.96
N GLU A 63 6.31 23.46 12.75
CA GLU A 63 7.18 23.03 11.66
C GLU A 63 6.38 22.69 10.40
N TRP A 64 6.96 22.97 9.25
CA TRP A 64 6.37 22.75 7.93
C TRP A 64 7.41 22.17 6.98
N VAL A 65 6.97 21.27 6.11
CA VAL A 65 7.78 20.72 5.02
C VAL A 65 7.36 21.38 3.71
N LEU A 66 8.36 21.81 2.94
CA LEU A 66 8.20 22.44 1.64
C LEU A 66 8.87 21.60 0.58
N GLY A 67 8.21 21.46 -0.56
CA GLY A 67 8.78 20.91 -1.79
C GLY A 67 8.61 21.89 -2.95
N PHE A 68 9.65 21.99 -3.76
CA PHE A 68 9.60 22.74 -5.01
C PHE A 68 9.26 21.80 -6.17
N PRO A 69 8.54 22.28 -7.20
CA PRO A 69 8.26 21.48 -8.38
C PRO A 69 9.57 21.15 -9.10
N GLU A 70 9.69 19.93 -9.63
CA GLU A 70 10.79 19.57 -10.54
C GLU A 70 10.78 20.54 -11.73
N ALA A 71 11.93 21.15 -12.02
CA ALA A 71 12.05 22.32 -12.89
C ALA A 71 11.45 22.08 -14.28
N SER A 72 10.20 22.51 -14.46
CA SER A 72 9.61 22.82 -15.75
C SER A 72 9.13 24.27 -15.69
N ASP A 73 9.94 25.14 -16.30
CA ASP A 73 9.62 26.50 -16.71
C ASP A 73 9.27 27.53 -15.61
N GLY A 74 10.32 28.16 -15.05
CA GLY A 74 10.24 29.53 -14.51
C GLY A 74 10.02 29.72 -13.01
N GLY A 75 10.00 28.64 -12.20
CA GLY A 75 9.91 28.71 -10.73
C GLY A 75 11.27 28.86 -10.04
N LEU A 76 11.28 29.40 -8.80
CA LEU A 76 12.46 29.61 -7.95
C LEU A 76 13.39 28.39 -7.91
N ALA A 77 14.42 28.38 -8.76
CA ALA A 77 15.44 27.35 -8.80
C ALA A 77 16.45 27.62 -7.68
N PHE A 78 16.12 27.16 -6.46
CA PHE A 78 17.05 27.22 -5.33
C PHE A 78 18.11 26.11 -5.38
N PHE A 79 18.01 25.13 -6.28
CA PHE A 79 18.86 23.93 -6.27
C PHE A 79 19.40 23.58 -7.66
N THR A 80 20.21 24.48 -8.23
CA THR A 80 20.96 24.25 -9.49
C THR A 80 22.47 24.31 -9.28
N GLY A 81 22.93 24.47 -8.03
CA GLY A 81 24.33 24.66 -7.64
C GLY A 81 24.71 23.93 -6.34
N GLN A 82 25.66 24.49 -5.57
CA GLN A 82 26.12 23.91 -4.30
C GLN A 82 25.14 24.20 -3.16
N VAL A 83 24.72 23.15 -2.46
CA VAL A 83 23.69 23.18 -1.41
C VAL A 83 23.95 24.23 -0.33
N ASP A 84 25.21 24.45 0.07
CA ASP A 84 25.56 25.39 1.14
C ASP A 84 25.39 26.87 0.74
N GLU A 85 25.78 27.23 -0.49
CA GLU A 85 25.57 28.59 -1.01
C GLU A 85 24.08 28.88 -1.24
N GLU A 86 23.34 27.84 -1.62
CA GLU A 86 21.90 27.90 -1.84
C GLU A 86 21.12 27.93 -0.52
N ARG A 87 21.64 27.31 0.55
CA ARG A 87 21.03 27.30 1.89
C ARG A 87 20.92 28.70 2.49
N GLN A 88 21.98 29.52 2.41
CA GLN A 88 21.93 30.88 2.93
C GLN A 88 20.95 31.75 2.11
N ARG A 89 20.96 31.63 0.78
CA ARG A 89 20.01 32.36 -0.08
C ARG A 89 18.56 31.96 0.20
N LEU A 90 18.31 30.67 0.44
CA LEU A 90 17.02 30.15 0.82
C LEU A 90 16.59 30.68 2.19
N ALA A 91 17.49 30.69 3.18
CA ALA A 91 17.24 31.25 4.50
C ALA A 91 16.89 32.75 4.42
N ASP A 92 17.66 33.53 3.67
CA ASP A 92 17.41 34.96 3.45
C ASP A 92 16.07 35.19 2.73
N TRP A 93 15.73 34.35 1.75
CA TRP A 93 14.44 34.42 1.06
C TRP A 93 13.27 34.10 2.00
N LEU A 94 13.37 33.03 2.82
CA LEU A 94 12.37 32.63 3.81
C LEU A 94 12.17 33.70 4.90
N ALA A 95 13.25 34.35 5.34
CA ALA A 95 13.20 35.40 6.34
C ALA A 95 12.31 36.59 5.92
N ARG A 96 12.23 36.89 4.61
CA ARG A 96 11.31 37.94 4.07
C ARG A 96 9.84 37.61 4.27
N TRP A 97 9.50 36.34 4.48
CA TRP A 97 8.15 35.86 4.77
C TRP A 97 7.88 35.73 6.29
N GLY A 98 8.91 35.97 7.12
CA GLY A 98 8.91 35.71 8.56
C GLY A 98 9.03 34.22 8.90
N LEU A 99 9.59 33.42 7.99
CA LEU A 99 9.79 31.99 8.15
C LEU A 99 11.27 31.70 8.45
N THR A 100 11.53 30.74 9.33
CA THR A 100 12.89 30.33 9.70
C THR A 100 13.24 29.01 9.02
N LEU A 101 14.35 28.95 8.30
CA LEU A 101 14.90 27.70 7.79
C LEU A 101 15.46 26.86 8.95
N LEU A 102 15.03 25.60 9.07
CA LEU A 102 15.58 24.65 10.04
C LEU A 102 16.60 23.73 9.36
N ASP A 103 16.17 23.00 8.32
CA ASP A 103 17.01 22.07 7.57
C ASP A 103 16.61 22.02 6.08
N THR A 104 17.51 21.54 5.24
CA THR A 104 17.23 21.20 3.85
C THR A 104 18.20 20.14 3.33
N ASP A 105 17.75 19.34 2.37
CA ASP A 105 18.58 18.37 1.64
C ASP A 105 18.62 18.64 0.13
N GLY A 106 18.17 19.82 -0.28
CA GLY A 106 18.05 20.20 -1.69
C GLY A 106 16.74 19.77 -2.36
N ARG A 107 16.01 18.80 -1.80
CA ARG A 107 14.71 18.35 -2.35
C ARG A 107 13.55 18.80 -1.47
N PHE A 108 13.74 18.71 -0.16
CA PHE A 108 12.81 19.14 0.87
C PHE A 108 13.42 20.25 1.72
N VAL A 109 12.56 21.15 2.20
CA VAL A 109 12.94 22.22 3.11
C VAL A 109 12.07 22.15 4.36
N LEU A 110 12.72 22.05 5.52
CA LEU A 110 12.06 22.11 6.82
C LEU A 110 12.14 23.54 7.34
N ILE A 111 10.99 24.12 7.68
CA ILE A 111 10.90 25.50 8.20
C ILE A 111 10.08 25.58 9.47
N ARG A 112 10.27 26.65 10.24
CA ARG A 112 9.43 27.03 11.37
C ARG A 112 8.67 28.33 11.08
N GLY A 113 7.37 28.34 11.37
CA GLY A 113 6.52 29.49 11.15
C GLY A 113 5.06 29.28 11.59
N THR A 114 4.29 30.36 11.57
CA THR A 114 2.84 30.32 11.82
C THR A 114 2.08 29.94 10.54
N ALA A 115 0.88 29.35 10.69
CA ALA A 115 0.03 29.03 9.55
C ALA A 115 -0.34 30.27 8.70
N ALA A 116 -0.41 31.46 9.30
CA ALA A 116 -0.64 32.70 8.58
C ALA A 116 0.54 33.09 7.68
N GLN A 117 1.79 32.94 8.17
CA GLN A 117 2.99 33.20 7.36
C GLN A 117 3.09 32.22 6.18
N VAL A 118 2.84 30.94 6.43
CA VAL A 118 2.84 29.91 5.38
C VAL A 118 1.77 30.15 4.32
N ARG A 119 0.53 30.47 4.72
CA ARG A 119 -0.55 30.80 3.76
C ARG A 119 -0.19 31.99 2.87
N ARG A 120 0.48 33.01 3.40
CA ARG A 120 0.96 34.15 2.59
C ARG A 120 1.99 33.70 1.57
N LEU A 121 2.95 32.85 1.96
CA LEU A 121 3.95 32.32 1.05
C LEU A 121 3.30 31.47 -0.06
N GLN A 122 2.41 30.56 0.30
CA GLN A 122 1.72 29.66 -0.63
C GLN A 122 0.81 30.42 -1.61
N THR A 123 0.20 31.54 -1.17
CA THR A 123 -0.57 32.43 -2.07
C THR A 123 0.32 33.15 -3.07
N ALA A 124 1.52 33.56 -2.66
CA ALA A 124 2.47 34.23 -3.53
C ALA A 124 3.14 33.29 -4.55
N TYR A 125 3.23 32.00 -4.23
CA TYR A 125 3.86 30.98 -5.07
C TYR A 125 3.00 29.72 -5.13
N ALA A 126 2.01 29.71 -6.03
CA ALA A 126 1.05 28.62 -6.19
C ALA A 126 1.68 27.26 -6.57
N GLY A 127 2.93 27.23 -7.03
CA GLY A 127 3.64 26.00 -7.41
C GLY A 127 4.40 25.30 -6.28
N ILE A 128 4.51 25.91 -5.09
CA ILE A 128 5.22 25.30 -3.95
C ILE A 128 4.23 24.45 -3.16
N THR A 129 4.57 23.18 -2.94
CA THR A 129 3.83 22.30 -2.03
C THR A 129 4.30 22.57 -0.61
N ILE A 130 3.38 22.86 0.30
CA ILE A 130 3.68 23.11 1.72
C ILE A 130 2.65 22.38 2.57
N GLN A 131 3.10 21.66 3.59
CA GLN A 131 2.23 21.02 4.56
C GLN A 131 2.89 21.01 5.97
N PRO A 132 2.12 20.79 7.05
CA PRO A 132 2.70 20.58 8.38
C PRO A 132 3.73 19.44 8.39
N ASN A 133 4.78 19.56 9.21
CA ASN A 133 5.66 18.42 9.46
C ASN A 133 4.96 17.45 10.42
N TYR A 134 4.28 16.43 9.89
CA TYR A 134 3.48 15.51 10.70
C TYR A 134 4.38 14.55 11.47
N THR A 135 3.92 14.11 12.64
CA THR A 135 4.59 13.07 13.43
C THR A 135 4.10 11.70 13.01
N TYR A 136 5.03 10.78 12.87
CA TYR A 136 4.84 9.37 12.60
C TYR A 136 5.33 8.56 13.80
N GLU A 137 4.73 7.40 13.99
CA GLU A 137 5.08 6.46 15.06
C GLU A 137 5.32 5.07 14.48
N LEU A 138 6.15 4.29 15.14
CA LEU A 138 6.34 2.88 14.81
C LEU A 138 5.02 2.12 15.01
N HIS A 139 4.75 1.17 14.12
CA HIS A 139 3.61 0.28 14.27
C HIS A 139 4.02 -0.95 15.10
N ASP A 140 4.37 -0.79 16.37
CA ASP A 140 4.66 -1.90 17.27
C ASP A 140 3.65 -2.08 18.42
N GLY A 141 3.46 -3.34 18.82
CA GLY A 141 2.92 -3.71 20.12
C GLY A 141 4.05 -3.98 21.11
N ASP A 142 3.72 -4.14 22.40
CA ASP A 142 4.69 -4.31 23.49
C ASP A 142 5.79 -5.35 23.17
N ALA A 143 7.05 -4.91 23.11
CA ALA A 143 8.19 -5.80 22.93
C ALA A 143 8.51 -6.54 24.24
N LEU A 144 8.56 -7.87 24.20
CA LEU A 144 8.90 -8.71 25.36
C LEU A 144 10.30 -9.32 25.19
N PRO A 145 11.35 -8.76 25.86
CA PRO A 145 12.71 -9.27 25.75
C PRO A 145 12.93 -10.51 26.65
N PHE A 146 13.73 -11.47 26.20
CA PHE A 146 14.11 -12.66 26.99
C PHE A 146 15.55 -13.14 26.72
N ARG A 147 16.19 -13.82 27.69
CA ARG A 147 17.59 -14.31 27.63
C ARG A 147 17.68 -15.83 27.86
N MET A 148 18.46 -16.57 27.07
CA MET A 148 18.81 -17.98 27.37
C MET A 148 20.21 -18.41 26.91
N GLY A 149 20.78 -19.39 27.64
CA GLY A 149 22.13 -19.93 27.45
C GLY A 149 22.25 -21.01 26.35
N ALA A 150 23.47 -21.18 25.84
CA ALA A 150 23.80 -21.82 24.56
C ALA A 150 23.74 -23.36 24.51
N ILE A 151 23.08 -23.91 23.47
CA ILE A 151 23.29 -25.24 22.86
C ILE A 151 22.99 -25.12 21.34
N GLY A 152 23.69 -25.86 20.46
CA GLY A 152 23.88 -25.56 19.01
C GLY A 152 22.73 -25.73 17.99
N THR A 153 23.02 -25.34 16.73
CA THR A 153 22.14 -24.87 15.62
C THR A 153 21.33 -23.62 15.99
N ASP A 154 20.99 -22.76 15.02
CA ASP A 154 20.43 -21.42 15.26
C ASP A 154 19.44 -21.41 16.44
N ARG A 155 19.87 -20.82 17.56
CA ARG A 155 19.45 -21.23 18.91
C ARG A 155 17.94 -21.14 19.15
N LEU A 156 17.28 -20.26 18.41
CA LEU A 156 15.89 -19.86 18.57
C LEU A 156 15.03 -20.16 17.33
N ALA A 157 15.58 -20.77 16.27
CA ALA A 157 14.84 -21.03 15.04
C ALA A 157 13.57 -21.87 15.27
N HIS A 158 13.58 -22.80 16.23
CA HIS A 158 12.43 -23.63 16.61
C HIS A 158 11.27 -22.83 17.27
N LEU A 159 11.49 -21.57 17.63
CA LEU A 159 10.48 -20.66 18.17
C LEU A 159 9.87 -19.76 17.09
N GLN A 160 10.45 -19.71 15.88
CA GLN A 160 10.02 -18.84 14.79
C GLN A 160 8.90 -19.45 13.94
N TRP A 161 7.71 -19.55 14.54
CA TRP A 161 6.51 -20.09 13.88
C TRP A 161 6.16 -19.36 12.57
N GLY A 162 6.44 -18.07 12.47
CA GLY A 162 6.15 -17.27 11.27
C GLY A 162 6.88 -17.80 10.03
N LEU A 163 8.13 -18.26 10.17
CA LEU A 163 8.89 -18.86 9.07
C LEU A 163 8.28 -20.20 8.60
N GLU A 164 7.69 -20.96 9.52
CA GLU A 164 6.97 -22.19 9.17
C GLU A 164 5.69 -21.87 8.38
N VAL A 165 4.95 -20.83 8.78
CA VAL A 165 3.70 -20.44 8.13
C VAL A 165 3.93 -19.94 6.71
N VAL A 166 4.95 -19.12 6.48
CA VAL A 166 5.31 -18.67 5.12
C VAL A 166 6.10 -19.72 4.33
N GLN A 167 6.37 -20.88 4.93
CA GLN A 167 7.14 -22.00 4.35
C GLN A 167 8.54 -21.60 3.87
N ALA A 168 9.24 -20.76 4.65
CA ALA A 168 10.57 -20.25 4.31
C ALA A 168 11.57 -21.39 4.06
N ALA A 169 11.56 -22.45 4.88
CA ALA A 169 12.44 -23.60 4.69
C ALA A 169 12.29 -24.25 3.31
N ARG A 170 11.06 -24.42 2.82
CA ARG A 170 10.81 -24.97 1.47
C ARG A 170 11.29 -24.00 0.40
N ALA A 171 11.08 -22.69 0.59
CA ALA A 171 11.59 -21.66 -0.30
C ALA A 171 13.12 -21.74 -0.42
N TRP A 172 13.84 -21.92 0.69
CA TRP A 172 15.29 -22.05 0.70
C TRP A 172 15.78 -23.31 -0.02
N GLU A 173 15.09 -24.44 0.14
CA GLU A 173 15.42 -25.67 -0.60
C GLU A 173 15.35 -25.46 -2.13
N LEU A 174 14.39 -24.65 -2.62
CA LEU A 174 14.26 -24.34 -4.05
C LEU A 174 15.44 -23.53 -4.60
N LEU A 175 16.11 -22.76 -3.74
CA LEU A 175 17.23 -21.89 -4.10
C LEU A 175 18.59 -22.55 -3.93
N LYS A 176 18.67 -23.71 -3.26
CA LYS A 176 19.94 -24.41 -3.06
C LYS A 176 20.63 -24.72 -4.39
N GLY A 177 21.90 -24.31 -4.48
CA GLY A 177 22.72 -24.54 -5.67
C GLY A 177 22.40 -23.64 -6.86
N ARG A 178 21.48 -22.66 -6.70
CA ARG A 178 21.21 -21.65 -7.73
C ARG A 178 22.13 -20.44 -7.57
N GLU A 179 22.42 -19.81 -8.70
CA GLU A 179 23.10 -18.52 -8.72
C GLU A 179 22.08 -17.42 -8.41
N LEU A 180 22.34 -16.63 -7.36
CA LEU A 180 21.48 -15.54 -6.92
C LEU A 180 22.23 -14.22 -7.08
N GLN A 181 21.51 -13.20 -7.52
CA GLN A 181 22.01 -11.84 -7.69
C GLN A 181 21.96 -11.09 -6.37
N LYS A 182 22.93 -10.18 -6.17
CA LYS A 182 22.96 -9.31 -5.00
C LYS A 182 21.73 -8.41 -4.99
N VAL A 183 21.06 -8.34 -3.85
CA VAL A 183 19.89 -7.50 -3.62
C VAL A 183 20.15 -6.61 -2.41
N VAL A 184 19.80 -5.34 -2.50
CA VAL A 184 19.86 -4.37 -1.40
C VAL A 184 18.44 -4.02 -0.97
N VAL A 185 18.14 -4.29 0.30
CA VAL A 185 16.87 -3.93 0.95
C VAL A 185 17.11 -2.73 1.86
N ALA A 186 16.43 -1.62 1.61
CA ALA A 186 16.42 -0.50 2.55
C ALA A 186 15.42 -0.77 3.68
N VAL A 187 15.90 -0.70 4.92
CA VAL A 187 15.05 -0.70 6.11
C VAL A 187 14.99 0.73 6.61
N VAL A 188 13.89 1.42 6.29
CA VAL A 188 13.62 2.81 6.65
C VAL A 188 12.84 2.79 7.98
N ASP A 189 13.56 2.92 9.09
CA ASP A 189 13.07 2.59 10.44
C ASP A 189 13.86 3.33 11.55
N SER A 190 13.98 2.77 12.76
CA SER A 190 14.72 3.36 13.89
C SER A 190 16.25 3.23 13.81
N GLY A 191 16.78 2.69 12.71
CA GLY A 191 18.18 2.28 12.56
C GLY A 191 18.35 0.77 12.71
N ILE A 192 19.59 0.27 12.70
CA ILE A 192 19.90 -1.16 12.95
C ILE A 192 21.05 -1.26 13.95
N ASP A 193 21.04 -2.27 14.83
CA ASP A 193 22.22 -2.68 15.60
C ASP A 193 23.31 -3.18 14.64
N LEU A 194 24.26 -2.29 14.33
CA LEU A 194 25.29 -2.50 13.32
C LEU A 194 26.28 -3.61 13.71
N GLY A 195 26.32 -3.99 15.00
CA GLY A 195 27.19 -5.02 15.55
C GLY A 195 26.50 -6.36 15.83
N HIS A 196 25.22 -6.51 15.52
CA HIS A 196 24.47 -7.73 15.86
C HIS A 196 25.03 -8.95 15.13
N PRO A 197 25.46 -10.02 15.83
CA PRO A 197 26.18 -11.15 15.20
C PRO A 197 25.32 -11.90 14.19
N ASP A 198 24.01 -11.94 14.41
CA ASP A 198 23.07 -12.61 13.50
C ASP A 198 22.81 -11.83 12.20
N LEU A 199 23.15 -10.54 12.18
CA LEU A 199 23.07 -9.68 11.00
C LEU A 199 24.46 -9.43 10.37
N ALA A 200 25.49 -10.06 10.92
CA ALA A 200 26.87 -9.85 10.50
C ALA A 200 27.04 -10.19 9.00
N GLY A 201 27.62 -9.24 8.26
CA GLY A 201 27.82 -9.37 6.82
C GLY A 201 26.59 -9.06 5.97
N HIS A 202 25.41 -8.84 6.54
CA HIS A 202 24.23 -8.37 5.80
C HIS A 202 24.10 -6.85 5.78
N VAL A 203 24.48 -6.16 6.85
CA VAL A 203 24.30 -4.71 6.99
C VAL A 203 25.37 -3.90 6.23
N LEU A 204 24.94 -2.94 5.41
CA LEU A 204 25.79 -2.00 4.66
C LEU A 204 26.10 -0.77 5.50
N THR A 205 26.98 -0.92 6.50
CA THR A 205 27.34 0.15 7.45
C THR A 205 27.84 1.42 6.75
N GLU A 206 28.68 1.27 5.72
CA GLU A 206 29.31 2.39 5.00
C GLU A 206 28.35 3.23 4.15
N LEU A 207 27.17 2.68 3.81
CA LEU A 207 26.13 3.39 3.07
C LEU A 207 24.94 3.75 3.97
N GLY A 208 25.03 3.44 5.26
CA GLY A 208 23.96 3.73 6.21
C GLY A 208 23.64 5.23 6.29
N TYR A 209 22.36 5.55 6.52
CA TYR A 209 21.91 6.94 6.53
C TYR A 209 21.08 7.27 7.77
N ASN A 210 21.46 8.32 8.49
CA ASN A 210 20.72 8.84 9.62
C ASN A 210 20.10 10.21 9.26
N ALA A 211 18.77 10.26 9.21
CA ALA A 211 18.01 11.43 8.80
C ALA A 211 18.03 12.57 9.82
N PHE A 212 18.34 12.27 11.09
CA PHE A 212 18.45 13.26 12.18
C PHE A 212 19.84 13.88 12.24
N ASP A 213 20.88 13.08 12.02
CA ASP A 213 22.27 13.52 11.98
C ASP A 213 23.02 12.75 10.89
N ARG A 214 23.24 13.40 9.75
CA ARG A 214 23.81 12.78 8.54
C ARG A 214 25.27 12.33 8.71
N GLU A 215 25.96 12.84 9.74
CA GLU A 215 27.35 12.47 10.04
C GLU A 215 27.44 11.31 11.05
N ALA A 216 26.34 10.98 11.70
CA ALA A 216 26.27 9.88 12.65
C ALA A 216 25.86 8.57 11.95
N PRO A 217 26.35 7.40 12.43
CA PRO A 217 25.88 6.13 11.92
C PRO A 217 24.36 5.96 12.20
N PRO A 218 23.62 5.21 11.37
CA PRO A 218 22.22 4.86 11.63
C PRO A 218 22.12 3.71 12.63
N GLU A 219 22.89 3.83 13.70
CA GLU A 219 22.80 2.96 14.86
C GLU A 219 21.37 3.07 15.39
N ASP A 220 20.74 1.94 15.64
CA ASP A 220 19.41 1.95 16.22
C ASP A 220 19.46 2.69 17.60
N ASP A 221 18.35 3.00 18.22
CA ASP A 221 18.27 3.48 19.62
C ASP A 221 16.94 3.10 20.27
N HIS A 222 16.06 2.47 19.49
CA HIS A 222 14.76 1.98 19.89
C HIS A 222 14.72 0.43 19.94
N GLY A 223 15.16 -0.24 18.88
CA GLY A 223 15.23 -1.71 18.75
C GLY A 223 14.33 -2.27 17.64
N HIS A 224 13.42 -1.45 17.11
CA HIS A 224 12.42 -1.87 16.14
C HIS A 224 13.04 -2.18 14.77
N GLY A 225 13.87 -1.29 14.24
CA GLY A 225 14.54 -1.51 12.97
C GLY A 225 15.48 -2.71 13.00
N THR A 226 16.13 -2.96 14.14
CA THR A 226 16.91 -4.20 14.35
C THR A 226 16.01 -5.45 14.28
N HIS A 227 14.80 -5.41 14.84
CA HIS A 227 13.83 -6.51 14.78
C HIS A 227 13.35 -6.77 13.36
N VAL A 228 12.93 -5.72 12.66
CA VAL A 228 12.53 -5.76 11.25
C VAL A 228 13.65 -6.36 10.38
N ALA A 229 14.90 -5.91 10.56
CA ALA A 229 16.05 -6.39 9.81
C ALA A 229 16.30 -7.90 10.03
N GLY A 230 16.10 -8.41 11.26
CA GLY A 230 16.24 -9.83 11.55
C GLY A 230 15.21 -10.71 10.86
N VAL A 231 13.94 -10.27 10.80
CA VAL A 231 12.89 -11.02 10.10
C VAL A 231 13.20 -11.09 8.61
N ILE A 232 13.78 -10.02 8.03
CA ILE A 232 14.20 -10.00 6.63
C ILE A 232 15.43 -10.90 6.42
N ALA A 233 16.51 -10.71 7.17
CA ALA A 233 17.84 -11.18 6.78
C ALA A 233 18.75 -11.71 7.91
N ALA A 234 18.23 -12.07 9.09
CA ALA A 234 19.05 -12.80 10.06
C ALA A 234 19.65 -14.08 9.42
N THR A 235 20.95 -14.29 9.62
CA THR A 235 21.74 -15.23 8.82
C THR A 235 21.28 -16.67 9.06
N VAL A 236 20.98 -17.40 8.00
CA VAL A 236 20.58 -18.80 8.14
C VAL A 236 21.82 -19.68 8.37
N GLY A 237 21.83 -20.44 9.48
CA GLY A 237 22.81 -21.49 9.74
C GLY A 237 24.15 -21.01 10.28
N ASN A 238 24.23 -19.80 10.83
CA ASN A 238 25.44 -19.27 11.49
C ASN A 238 25.61 -19.79 12.93
N GLY A 239 24.60 -20.46 13.51
CA GLY A 239 24.61 -20.94 14.89
C GLY A 239 24.19 -19.88 15.93
N GLU A 240 23.77 -18.70 15.49
CA GLU A 240 23.20 -17.64 16.32
C GLU A 240 21.67 -17.65 16.26
N GLY A 241 21.01 -16.87 17.09
CA GLY A 241 19.61 -17.06 17.50
C GLY A 241 18.59 -17.37 16.40
N VAL A 242 18.26 -16.42 15.51
CA VAL A 242 17.10 -16.51 14.60
C VAL A 242 17.51 -16.59 13.14
N ARG A 243 16.51 -16.78 12.27
CA ARG A 243 16.65 -16.80 10.81
C ARG A 243 15.76 -15.75 10.20
N GLY A 244 16.23 -15.09 9.15
CA GLY A 244 15.45 -14.22 8.30
C GLY A 244 14.90 -14.97 7.10
N VAL A 245 13.82 -14.47 6.51
CA VAL A 245 13.24 -15.04 5.28
C VAL A 245 14.29 -15.08 4.16
N ALA A 246 15.09 -14.03 4.04
CA ALA A 246 16.15 -13.83 3.06
C ALA A 246 17.56 -13.83 3.69
N GLY A 247 17.78 -14.62 4.74
CA GLY A 247 19.04 -14.70 5.49
C GLY A 247 20.22 -15.37 4.75
N PHE A 248 20.20 -15.39 3.41
CA PHE A 248 21.30 -15.92 2.59
C PHE A 248 22.07 -14.77 1.95
N PRO A 249 23.41 -14.84 1.90
CA PRO A 249 24.16 -14.07 0.92
C PRO A 249 23.64 -14.46 -0.48
N PRO A 250 23.15 -13.50 -1.28
CA PRO A 250 23.71 -12.15 -1.41
C PRO A 250 22.80 -10.98 -0.98
N VAL A 251 21.76 -11.18 -0.15
CA VAL A 251 20.88 -10.08 0.29
C VAL A 251 21.59 -9.20 1.31
N LYS A 252 21.52 -7.88 1.13
CA LYS A 252 22.12 -6.86 1.99
C LYS A 252 21.04 -5.91 2.52
N ILE A 253 21.25 -5.40 3.72
CA ILE A 253 20.38 -4.40 4.35
C ILE A 253 21.07 -3.04 4.34
N LEU A 254 20.39 -2.03 3.80
CA LEU A 254 20.77 -0.62 3.92
C LEU A 254 20.02 -0.01 5.12
N PRO A 255 20.70 0.28 6.24
CA PRO A 255 20.06 0.89 7.40
C PRO A 255 19.76 2.37 7.13
N ILE A 256 18.49 2.76 7.25
CA ILE A 256 18.03 4.14 7.09
C ILE A 256 17.26 4.54 8.34
N LYS A 257 17.88 5.34 9.21
CA LYS A 257 17.29 5.81 10.46
C LYS A 257 16.45 7.06 10.25
N VAL A 258 15.14 6.93 10.41
CA VAL A 258 14.14 8.01 10.33
C VAL A 258 13.24 8.10 11.56
N MET A 259 13.36 7.14 12.48
CA MET A 259 12.70 7.14 13.80
C MET A 259 13.74 7.30 14.91
N ASN A 260 13.41 8.08 15.94
CA ASN A 260 14.26 8.33 17.09
C ASN A 260 14.10 7.24 18.17
N GLN A 261 14.78 7.42 19.31
CA GLN A 261 14.76 6.50 20.46
C GLN A 261 13.38 6.26 21.08
N ASP A 262 12.41 7.15 20.83
CA ASP A 262 11.03 7.06 21.33
C ASP A 262 10.09 6.47 20.26
N GLY A 263 10.64 5.99 19.14
CA GLY A 263 9.87 5.41 18.04
C GLY A 263 9.11 6.45 17.23
N LYS A 264 9.58 7.72 17.23
CA LYS A 264 8.94 8.83 16.51
C LYS A 264 9.81 9.36 15.40
N GLY A 265 9.19 9.66 14.27
CA GLY A 265 9.79 10.36 13.14
C GLY A 265 8.87 11.46 12.64
N SER A 266 9.32 12.26 11.68
CA SER A 266 8.46 13.23 11.01
C SER A 266 8.37 12.99 9.50
N THR A 267 7.38 13.63 8.86
CA THR A 267 7.28 13.71 7.41
C THR A 267 8.63 14.02 6.77
N TYR A 268 9.37 14.98 7.32
CA TYR A 268 10.66 15.41 6.78
C TYR A 268 11.70 14.28 6.81
N GLU A 269 11.92 13.62 7.95
CA GLU A 269 12.90 12.53 8.06
C GLU A 269 12.53 11.30 7.24
N ILE A 270 11.24 10.96 7.16
CA ILE A 270 10.80 9.78 6.42
C ILE A 270 10.88 10.03 4.91
N ALA A 271 10.38 11.17 4.42
CA ALA A 271 10.40 11.49 2.99
C ALA A 271 11.83 11.47 2.42
N ARG A 272 12.77 12.11 3.13
CA ARG A 272 14.18 12.10 2.74
C ARG A 272 14.84 10.72 2.88
N GLY A 273 14.44 9.91 3.85
CA GLY A 273 14.97 8.55 4.02
C GLY A 273 14.55 7.64 2.87
N ILE A 274 13.29 7.72 2.44
CA ILE A 274 12.80 7.03 1.24
C ILE A 274 13.58 7.48 0.01
N ASP A 275 13.74 8.79 -0.16
CA ASP A 275 14.42 9.36 -1.31
C ASP A 275 15.93 9.03 -1.34
N TYR A 276 16.59 8.98 -0.17
CA TYR A 276 17.95 8.47 -0.07
C TYR A 276 18.03 7.01 -0.54
N ALA A 277 17.09 6.15 -0.14
CA ALA A 277 17.03 4.77 -0.61
C ALA A 277 16.89 4.68 -2.14
N VAL A 278 16.04 5.53 -2.72
CA VAL A 278 15.87 5.63 -4.18
C VAL A 278 17.16 6.07 -4.86
N ASP A 279 17.84 7.07 -4.31
CA ASP A 279 19.09 7.60 -4.86
C ASP A 279 20.24 6.57 -4.77
N GLN A 280 20.23 5.70 -3.75
CA GLN A 280 21.15 4.55 -3.64
C GLN A 280 20.82 3.41 -4.62
N GLY A 281 19.66 3.46 -5.30
CA GLY A 281 19.24 2.43 -6.25
C GLY A 281 18.99 1.07 -5.59
N VAL A 282 18.40 1.06 -4.39
CA VAL A 282 18.03 -0.19 -3.71
C VAL A 282 16.98 -0.98 -4.49
N ASP A 283 16.87 -2.26 -4.20
CA ASP A 283 15.97 -3.17 -4.92
C ASP A 283 14.58 -3.26 -4.29
N VAL A 284 14.47 -3.02 -2.96
CA VAL A 284 13.23 -3.06 -2.17
C VAL A 284 13.33 -2.09 -1.00
N ILE A 285 12.23 -1.44 -0.62
CA ILE A 285 12.14 -0.60 0.59
C ILE A 285 11.12 -1.22 1.55
N ASN A 286 11.47 -1.33 2.84
CA ASN A 286 10.57 -1.67 3.93
C ASN A 286 10.27 -0.42 4.78
N LEU A 287 8.98 -0.14 4.98
CA LEU A 287 8.46 0.97 5.78
C LEU A 287 7.44 0.45 6.81
N SER A 288 7.91 0.06 7.97
CA SER A 288 7.07 -0.45 9.07
C SER A 288 6.60 0.68 10.01
N ILE A 289 6.07 1.77 9.43
CA ILE A 289 5.78 3.04 10.11
C ILE A 289 4.35 3.49 9.77
N GLY A 290 3.69 4.21 10.69
CA GLY A 290 2.37 4.81 10.47
C GLY A 290 2.29 6.29 10.83
N GLY A 291 1.35 6.98 10.18
CA GLY A 291 1.14 8.40 10.43
C GLY A 291 -0.27 8.86 10.04
N PRO A 292 -0.46 10.15 9.69
CA PRO A 292 -1.77 10.71 9.41
C PRO A 292 -2.41 10.11 8.16
N GLU A 293 -3.72 10.37 7.98
CA GLU A 293 -4.48 9.92 6.80
C GLU A 293 -3.89 10.46 5.49
N GLU A 294 -3.44 11.71 5.44
CA GLU A 294 -2.89 12.31 4.22
C GLU A 294 -1.53 12.95 4.47
N ASP A 295 -0.52 12.52 3.71
CA ASP A 295 0.80 13.14 3.63
C ASP A 295 1.31 13.10 2.17
N VAL A 296 1.36 14.28 1.52
CA VAL A 296 1.74 14.37 0.11
C VAL A 296 3.21 14.05 -0.12
N PHE A 297 4.09 14.36 0.85
CA PHE A 297 5.53 14.15 0.70
C PHE A 297 5.87 12.66 0.78
N ILE A 298 5.24 11.94 1.71
CA ILE A 298 5.39 10.49 1.80
C ILE A 298 4.77 9.80 0.58
N ARG A 299 3.56 10.22 0.17
CA ARG A 299 2.90 9.68 -1.03
C ARG A 299 3.76 9.83 -2.27
N GLU A 300 4.32 11.01 -2.52
CA GLU A 300 5.15 11.25 -3.70
C GLU A 300 6.53 10.58 -3.61
N ALA A 301 7.11 10.42 -2.42
CA ALA A 301 8.35 9.65 -2.22
C ALA A 301 8.16 8.16 -2.55
N VAL A 302 7.08 7.54 -2.04
CA VAL A 302 6.73 6.15 -2.36
C VAL A 302 6.47 5.98 -3.86
N LYS A 303 5.66 6.85 -4.48
CA LYS A 303 5.42 6.81 -5.93
C LYS A 303 6.69 6.98 -6.76
N ARG A 304 7.63 7.80 -6.29
CA ARG A 304 8.94 7.98 -6.95
C ARG A 304 9.78 6.71 -6.88
N ALA A 305 9.81 6.02 -5.74
CA ALA A 305 10.44 4.71 -5.61
C ALA A 305 9.82 3.68 -6.56
N VAL A 306 8.49 3.56 -6.57
CA VAL A 306 7.77 2.60 -7.44
C VAL A 306 7.98 2.90 -8.91
N ARG A 307 7.97 4.18 -9.33
CA ARG A 307 8.28 4.58 -10.71
C ARG A 307 9.71 4.22 -11.14
N LYS A 308 10.64 4.09 -10.20
CA LYS A 308 12.02 3.62 -10.43
C LYS A 308 12.15 2.09 -10.42
N GLY A 309 11.05 1.36 -10.28
CA GLY A 309 11.06 -0.12 -10.27
C GLY A 309 11.37 -0.73 -8.90
N ILE A 310 11.31 0.07 -7.83
CA ILE A 310 11.61 -0.33 -6.45
C ILE A 310 10.28 -0.62 -5.74
N PRO A 311 9.94 -1.90 -5.42
CA PRO A 311 8.78 -2.21 -4.60
C PRO A 311 8.94 -1.62 -3.20
N VAL A 312 7.87 -1.04 -2.69
CA VAL A 312 7.81 -0.48 -1.33
C VAL A 312 6.81 -1.30 -0.53
N VAL A 313 7.26 -1.94 0.55
CA VAL A 313 6.43 -2.75 1.44
C VAL A 313 6.12 -1.96 2.70
N VAL A 314 4.83 -1.84 3.04
CA VAL A 314 4.35 -1.02 4.16
C VAL A 314 3.50 -1.84 5.12
N ALA A 315 3.57 -1.51 6.40
CA ALA A 315 2.69 -2.08 7.42
C ALA A 315 1.29 -1.44 7.35
N ALA A 316 0.21 -2.23 7.50
CA ALA A 316 -1.16 -1.69 7.44
C ALA A 316 -1.54 -0.83 8.66
N GLY A 317 -0.91 -1.07 9.81
CA GLY A 317 -1.15 -0.40 11.10
C GLY A 317 -1.83 -1.28 12.14
N ASN A 318 -1.82 -0.84 13.41
CA ASN A 318 -2.10 -1.68 14.58
C ASN A 318 -3.24 -1.16 15.48
N ASN A 319 -4.26 -0.53 14.90
CA ASN A 319 -5.34 0.08 15.68
C ASN A 319 -6.71 -0.60 15.46
N GLY A 320 -6.76 -1.67 14.66
CA GLY A 320 -8.00 -2.33 14.25
C GLY A 320 -8.92 -1.38 13.45
N MET A 321 -8.32 -0.51 12.63
CA MET A 321 -9.02 0.53 11.88
C MET A 321 -8.84 0.33 10.36
N PRO A 322 -9.65 1.02 9.52
CA PRO A 322 -9.44 1.01 8.08
C PRO A 322 -8.02 1.47 7.68
N ALA A 323 -7.28 0.68 6.91
CA ALA A 323 -5.92 1.02 6.49
C ALA A 323 -5.86 2.35 5.70
N LYS A 324 -6.93 2.70 4.98
CA LYS A 324 -7.07 3.98 4.27
C LYS A 324 -6.81 5.24 5.09
N ILE A 325 -6.98 5.18 6.42
CA ILE A 325 -6.81 6.33 7.32
C ILE A 325 -5.36 6.49 7.84
N SER A 326 -4.41 5.71 7.33
CA SER A 326 -3.00 5.78 7.70
C SER A 326 -2.11 5.82 6.45
N THR A 327 -1.28 6.86 6.33
CA THR A 327 -0.16 6.89 5.38
C THR A 327 1.05 6.22 6.04
N PRO A 328 1.82 5.35 5.36
CA PRO A 328 1.77 5.01 3.93
C PRO A 328 0.87 3.83 3.55
N ALA A 329 0.14 3.21 4.49
CA ALA A 329 -0.72 2.06 4.23
C ALA A 329 -1.79 2.31 3.15
N ASN A 330 -2.24 3.56 3.00
CA ASN A 330 -3.23 3.99 2.02
C ASN A 330 -2.66 4.36 0.63
N ILE A 331 -1.38 4.11 0.37
CA ILE A 331 -0.75 4.40 -0.92
C ILE A 331 -0.90 3.16 -1.81
N ALA A 332 -1.76 3.25 -2.83
CA ALA A 332 -2.08 2.14 -3.72
C ALA A 332 -0.87 1.57 -4.49
N GLU A 333 0.19 2.36 -4.70
CA GLU A 333 1.43 1.89 -5.32
C GLU A 333 2.31 1.04 -4.38
N ALA A 334 2.10 1.08 -3.06
CA ALA A 334 2.83 0.27 -2.08
C ALA A 334 2.19 -1.09 -1.85
N LEU A 335 2.97 -2.06 -1.38
CA LEU A 335 2.52 -3.37 -0.92
C LEU A 335 2.09 -3.28 0.55
N THR A 336 0.80 -3.22 0.83
CA THR A 336 0.27 -3.02 2.19
C THR A 336 -0.03 -4.35 2.88
N ILE A 337 0.62 -4.58 4.02
CA ILE A 337 0.66 -5.89 4.68
C ILE A 337 -0.09 -5.89 6.01
N GLY A 338 -1.11 -6.73 6.10
CA GLY A 338 -1.84 -7.05 7.34
C GLY A 338 -1.17 -8.15 8.16
N ALA A 339 -1.61 -8.35 9.41
CA ALA A 339 -1.04 -9.32 10.34
C ALA A 339 -2.00 -10.45 10.70
N VAL A 340 -1.45 -11.68 10.83
CA VAL A 340 -2.16 -12.85 11.37
C VAL A 340 -1.50 -13.39 12.63
N GLN A 341 -2.31 -14.09 13.42
CA GLN A 341 -1.93 -14.88 14.58
C GLN A 341 -1.37 -16.25 14.18
N ARG A 342 -0.84 -16.99 15.16
CA ARG A 342 -0.25 -18.32 14.94
C ARG A 342 -1.22 -19.35 14.36
N ASP A 343 -2.50 -19.24 14.71
CA ASP A 343 -3.58 -20.07 14.19
C ASP A 343 -4.10 -19.62 12.81
N ARG A 344 -3.42 -18.64 12.19
CA ARG A 344 -3.74 -18.02 10.90
C ARG A 344 -5.01 -17.17 10.91
N GLN A 345 -5.59 -16.91 12.08
CA GLN A 345 -6.68 -15.94 12.20
C GLN A 345 -6.12 -14.53 12.10
N TRP A 346 -6.97 -13.60 11.66
CA TRP A 346 -6.68 -12.18 11.66
C TRP A 346 -6.23 -11.71 13.04
N LEU A 347 -5.17 -10.88 13.09
CA LEU A 347 -4.75 -10.24 14.32
C LEU A 347 -5.72 -9.06 14.61
N PRO A 348 -6.46 -9.04 15.73
CA PRO A 348 -7.54 -8.05 15.95
C PRO A 348 -7.10 -6.59 15.85
N GLU A 349 -5.88 -6.27 16.28
CA GLU A 349 -5.29 -4.94 16.17
C GLU A 349 -4.80 -4.59 14.76
N SER A 350 -4.64 -5.54 13.85
CA SER A 350 -4.24 -5.22 12.48
C SER A 350 -5.31 -4.37 11.79
N ASN A 351 -4.87 -3.30 11.15
CA ASN A 351 -5.72 -2.50 10.27
C ASN A 351 -6.12 -3.30 9.04
N TYR A 352 -7.33 -3.04 8.54
CA TYR A 352 -8.01 -3.83 7.51
C TYR A 352 -8.56 -2.93 6.41
N GLY A 353 -8.94 -3.48 5.26
CA GLY A 353 -9.58 -2.75 4.17
C GLY A 353 -9.13 -3.20 2.79
N PRO A 354 -9.69 -2.58 1.73
CA PRO A 354 -9.34 -2.89 0.34
C PRO A 354 -7.89 -2.52 0.01
N GLU A 355 -7.20 -1.75 0.84
CA GLU A 355 -5.80 -1.38 0.65
C GLU A 355 -4.83 -2.55 0.85
N LEU A 356 -5.22 -3.61 1.57
CA LEU A 356 -4.32 -4.72 1.89
C LEU A 356 -4.02 -5.58 0.66
N ASP A 357 -2.74 -5.77 0.33
CA ASP A 357 -2.33 -6.75 -0.69
C ASP A 357 -2.30 -8.17 -0.11
N LEU A 358 -1.74 -8.33 1.09
CA LEU A 358 -1.49 -9.63 1.71
C LEU A 358 -1.60 -9.54 3.22
N ALA A 359 -1.71 -10.71 3.86
CA ALA A 359 -1.42 -10.87 5.26
C ALA A 359 -0.18 -11.74 5.49
N ALA A 360 0.55 -11.49 6.58
CA ALA A 360 1.71 -12.26 6.99
C ALA A 360 1.74 -12.45 8.52
N PRO A 361 2.54 -13.39 9.06
CA PRO A 361 2.67 -13.60 10.50
C PRO A 361 3.04 -12.31 11.24
N GLY A 362 2.23 -11.89 12.21
CA GLY A 362 2.46 -10.64 12.95
C GLY A 362 2.26 -10.73 14.45
N GLU A 363 1.82 -11.87 15.01
CA GLU A 363 1.71 -12.06 16.45
C GLU A 363 2.96 -12.72 17.05
N GLN A 364 3.54 -12.15 18.11
CA GLN A 364 4.66 -12.74 18.84
C GLN A 364 5.75 -13.26 17.90
N ILE A 365 6.23 -12.37 17.03
CA ILE A 365 7.29 -12.66 16.07
C ILE A 365 8.64 -12.45 16.76
N LEU A 366 9.42 -13.53 16.84
CA LEU A 366 10.76 -13.51 17.41
C LEU A 366 11.78 -13.07 16.35
N SER A 367 12.58 -12.06 16.69
CA SER A 367 13.67 -11.57 15.84
C SER A 367 14.80 -10.96 16.66
N THR A 368 15.87 -10.52 15.98
CA THR A 368 17.01 -9.79 16.55
C THR A 368 16.54 -8.51 17.26
N TYR A 369 17.23 -8.06 18.29
CA TYR A 369 16.83 -6.84 19.01
C TYR A 369 18.05 -6.14 19.59
N ARG A 370 17.89 -4.87 19.97
CA ARG A 370 19.00 -4.09 20.50
C ARG A 370 19.01 -4.06 22.02
N ARG A 371 20.09 -4.56 22.61
CA ARG A 371 20.63 -4.22 23.95
C ARG A 371 21.92 -4.99 24.25
N SER A 372 22.21 -6.06 23.51
CA SER A 372 23.48 -6.80 23.46
C SER A 372 23.48 -7.80 22.28
N VAL A 373 24.66 -8.30 21.90
CA VAL A 373 24.89 -9.31 20.85
C VAL A 373 24.19 -10.67 21.05
N THR A 374 23.34 -10.81 22.07
CA THR A 374 22.53 -12.02 22.34
C THR A 374 21.04 -11.73 22.49
N ASP A 375 20.60 -10.49 22.26
CA ASP A 375 19.22 -10.08 22.53
C ASP A 375 18.30 -10.30 21.33
N TYR A 376 17.24 -11.05 21.60
CA TYR A 376 16.14 -11.32 20.69
C TYR A 376 14.85 -10.95 21.43
N ALA A 377 13.86 -10.45 20.69
CA ALA A 377 12.60 -10.02 21.27
C ALA A 377 11.40 -10.52 20.46
N TYR A 378 10.31 -10.76 21.17
CA TYR A 378 9.00 -10.93 20.54
C TYR A 378 8.38 -9.56 20.31
N MET A 379 7.85 -9.34 19.10
CA MET A 379 7.03 -8.18 18.78
C MET A 379 5.74 -8.63 18.11
N THR A 380 4.66 -7.90 18.38
CA THR A 380 3.36 -8.10 17.75
C THR A 380 3.00 -6.86 16.94
N GLY A 381 2.51 -7.04 15.72
CA GLY A 381 2.03 -5.97 14.86
C GLY A 381 2.27 -6.21 13.37
N THR A 382 1.65 -5.37 12.56
CA THR A 382 1.86 -5.33 11.11
C THR A 382 3.30 -4.95 10.72
N SER A 383 4.02 -4.24 11.59
CA SER A 383 5.47 -3.98 11.45
C SER A 383 6.33 -5.24 11.45
N ALA A 384 5.90 -6.29 12.16
CA ALA A 384 6.55 -7.59 12.19
C ALA A 384 6.09 -8.50 11.03
N ALA A 385 4.92 -8.22 10.45
CA ALA A 385 4.38 -8.93 9.28
C ALA A 385 5.00 -8.47 7.96
N ALA A 386 5.10 -7.15 7.74
CA ALA A 386 5.71 -6.54 6.56
C ALA A 386 7.09 -7.12 6.17
N PRO A 387 8.06 -7.31 7.09
CA PRO A 387 9.37 -7.84 6.75
C PRO A 387 9.38 -9.27 6.22
N PHE A 388 8.36 -10.10 6.50
CA PHE A 388 8.25 -11.42 5.85
C PHE A 388 8.03 -11.28 4.34
N VAL A 389 7.18 -10.33 3.95
CA VAL A 389 6.92 -10.02 2.53
C VAL A 389 8.15 -9.37 1.92
N THR A 390 8.77 -8.40 2.58
CA THR A 390 10.02 -7.76 2.14
C THR A 390 11.12 -8.80 1.86
N GLY A 391 11.34 -9.74 2.78
CA GLY A 391 12.31 -10.82 2.58
C GLY A 391 11.96 -11.71 1.38
N THR A 392 10.67 -12.01 1.18
CA THR A 392 10.23 -12.77 0.00
C THR A 392 10.49 -12.00 -1.30
N VAL A 393 10.18 -10.69 -1.35
CA VAL A 393 10.48 -9.83 -2.50
C VAL A 393 11.99 -9.78 -2.76
N ALA A 394 12.80 -9.70 -1.71
CA ALA A 394 14.26 -9.73 -1.85
C ALA A 394 14.75 -11.04 -2.50
N LEU A 395 14.18 -12.18 -2.11
CA LEU A 395 14.48 -13.46 -2.77
C LEU A 395 13.98 -13.51 -4.22
N MET A 396 12.82 -12.92 -4.53
CA MET A 396 12.34 -12.80 -5.91
C MET A 396 13.30 -11.98 -6.78
N LYS A 397 13.74 -10.81 -6.30
CA LYS A 397 14.73 -9.96 -6.96
C LYS A 397 16.09 -10.63 -7.09
N ALA A 398 16.48 -11.49 -6.13
CA ALA A 398 17.73 -12.23 -6.20
C ALA A 398 17.69 -13.30 -7.31
N ILE A 399 16.52 -13.86 -7.60
CA ILE A 399 16.31 -14.77 -8.74
C ILE A 399 16.26 -13.99 -10.06
N LYS A 400 15.56 -12.85 -10.07
CA LYS A 400 15.30 -12.04 -11.27
C LYS A 400 15.29 -10.54 -10.91
N PRO A 401 16.44 -9.83 -11.03
CA PRO A 401 16.59 -8.45 -10.53
C PRO A 401 15.69 -7.41 -11.20
N ASP A 402 15.39 -7.61 -12.47
CA ASP A 402 14.60 -6.74 -13.34
C ASP A 402 13.08 -7.00 -13.24
N LEU A 403 12.62 -7.80 -12.26
CA LEU A 403 11.19 -7.88 -11.96
C LEU A 403 10.62 -6.47 -11.72
N SER A 404 9.56 -6.12 -12.43
CA SER A 404 8.82 -4.89 -12.18
C SER A 404 8.07 -4.95 -10.85
N VAL A 405 7.60 -3.80 -10.38
CA VAL A 405 6.76 -3.73 -9.17
C VAL A 405 5.44 -4.48 -9.37
N ASP A 406 4.81 -4.36 -10.54
CA ASP A 406 3.54 -5.05 -10.79
C ASP A 406 3.74 -6.57 -10.94
N ALA A 407 4.87 -7.02 -11.52
CA ALA A 407 5.22 -8.44 -11.55
C ALA A 407 5.41 -8.97 -10.12
N VAL A 408 6.14 -8.23 -9.26
CA VAL A 408 6.30 -8.60 -7.85
C VAL A 408 4.94 -8.74 -7.16
N ARG A 409 4.08 -7.71 -7.25
CA ARG A 409 2.73 -7.73 -6.67
C ARG A 409 1.90 -8.89 -7.22
N LEU A 410 1.97 -9.15 -8.52
CA LEU A 410 1.22 -10.24 -9.16
C LEU A 410 1.61 -11.61 -8.61
N TYR A 411 2.91 -11.93 -8.53
CA TYR A 411 3.35 -13.21 -7.98
C TYR A 411 2.96 -13.35 -6.50
N LEU A 412 3.18 -12.31 -5.71
CA LEU A 412 2.83 -12.29 -4.30
C LEU A 412 1.34 -12.59 -4.07
N THR A 413 0.47 -11.84 -4.73
CA THR A 413 -0.99 -11.94 -4.57
C THR A 413 -1.56 -13.22 -5.16
N ARG A 414 -1.08 -13.65 -6.33
CA ARG A 414 -1.60 -14.84 -7.02
C ARG A 414 -1.27 -16.15 -6.31
N TYR A 415 -0.10 -16.23 -5.67
CA TYR A 415 0.38 -17.45 -5.02
C TYR A 415 0.22 -17.44 -3.50
N ALA A 416 -0.45 -16.43 -2.96
CA ALA A 416 -0.91 -16.39 -1.58
C ALA A 416 -1.83 -17.57 -1.26
N GLU A 417 -1.86 -17.98 0.00
CA GLU A 417 -2.85 -18.92 0.51
C GLU A 417 -4.12 -18.16 0.86
N GLN A 418 -5.19 -18.37 0.09
CA GLN A 418 -6.48 -17.75 0.36
C GLN A 418 -6.96 -18.08 1.78
N LEU A 419 -7.20 -17.03 2.56
CA LEU A 419 -7.86 -17.09 3.86
C LEU A 419 -9.13 -16.24 3.83
N GLY A 420 -10.13 -16.63 4.63
CA GLY A 420 -11.42 -15.94 4.70
C GLY A 420 -12.29 -16.13 3.45
N GLU A 421 -13.49 -15.57 3.51
CA GLU A 421 -14.39 -15.47 2.35
C GLU A 421 -13.94 -14.28 1.49
N ALA A 422 -13.51 -14.56 0.27
CA ALA A 422 -13.06 -13.56 -0.68
C ALA A 422 -14.15 -13.14 -1.68
N ASP A 423 -13.97 -11.95 -2.25
CA ASP A 423 -14.75 -11.46 -3.37
C ASP A 423 -14.40 -12.20 -4.67
N ASP A 424 -15.03 -11.78 -5.78
CA ASP A 424 -14.79 -12.40 -7.09
C ASP A 424 -13.36 -12.20 -7.63
N ALA A 425 -12.59 -11.28 -7.05
CA ALA A 425 -11.19 -11.01 -7.38
C ALA A 425 -10.21 -11.82 -6.50
N GLY A 426 -10.70 -12.57 -5.50
CA GLY A 426 -9.88 -13.31 -4.55
C GLY A 426 -9.38 -12.44 -3.38
N HIS A 427 -9.87 -11.21 -3.25
CA HIS A 427 -9.50 -10.29 -2.19
C HIS A 427 -10.53 -10.30 -1.05
N ASN A 428 -10.09 -10.07 0.18
CA ASN A 428 -10.98 -9.59 1.24
C ASN A 428 -10.28 -8.58 2.15
N ASP A 429 -11.10 -7.77 2.82
CA ASP A 429 -10.62 -6.66 3.66
C ASP A 429 -9.69 -7.07 4.81
N TYR A 430 -9.69 -8.34 5.24
CA TYR A 430 -8.81 -8.79 6.31
C TYR A 430 -7.51 -9.36 5.77
N TYR A 431 -7.57 -10.35 4.87
CA TYR A 431 -6.37 -11.07 4.44
C TYR A 431 -5.77 -10.54 3.14
N GLY A 432 -6.34 -9.49 2.53
CA GLY A 432 -6.00 -9.08 1.18
C GLY A 432 -6.27 -10.22 0.20
N TYR A 433 -5.30 -10.52 -0.65
CA TYR A 433 -5.32 -11.71 -1.51
C TYR A 433 -4.95 -13.02 -0.80
N GLY A 434 -4.57 -12.96 0.48
CA GLY A 434 -4.33 -14.12 1.32
C GLY A 434 -3.04 -14.05 2.13
N LEU A 435 -2.72 -15.18 2.78
CA LEU A 435 -1.51 -15.35 3.56
C LEU A 435 -0.29 -15.57 2.66
N LEU A 436 0.80 -14.86 2.96
CA LEU A 436 2.07 -15.02 2.27
C LEU A 436 2.56 -16.49 2.27
N ARG A 437 2.96 -16.97 1.09
CA ARG A 437 3.55 -18.29 0.87
C ARG A 437 4.83 -18.16 0.02
N ALA A 438 5.96 -17.96 0.69
CA ALA A 438 7.25 -17.75 0.03
C ALA A 438 7.62 -18.94 -0.87
N ASP A 439 7.32 -20.17 -0.43
CA ASP A 439 7.55 -21.38 -1.21
C ASP A 439 6.82 -21.37 -2.55
N ARG A 440 5.52 -21.03 -2.57
CA ARG A 440 4.71 -21.02 -3.78
C ARG A 440 5.12 -19.91 -4.73
N VAL A 441 5.39 -18.72 -4.19
CA VAL A 441 5.83 -17.55 -4.94
C VAL A 441 7.15 -17.86 -5.66
N LEU A 442 8.15 -18.38 -4.93
CA LEU A 442 9.46 -18.67 -5.53
C LEU A 442 9.41 -19.89 -6.46
N GLU A 443 8.65 -20.94 -6.13
CA GLU A 443 8.50 -22.11 -7.02
C GLU A 443 7.90 -21.68 -8.37
N ALA A 444 6.85 -20.86 -8.33
CA ALA A 444 6.24 -20.34 -9.55
C ALA A 444 7.22 -19.46 -10.33
N LEU A 445 7.90 -18.51 -9.68
CA LEU A 445 8.86 -17.64 -10.35
C LEU A 445 10.00 -18.45 -11.02
N LEU A 446 10.55 -19.44 -10.32
CA LEU A 446 11.61 -20.30 -10.85
C LEU A 446 11.11 -21.13 -12.04
N GLN A 447 9.89 -21.66 -12.01
CA GLN A 447 9.32 -22.36 -13.16
C GLN A 447 9.20 -21.44 -14.39
N HIS A 448 8.85 -20.17 -14.21
CA HIS A 448 8.78 -19.20 -15.31
C HIS A 448 10.17 -18.84 -15.84
N VAL A 449 11.14 -18.61 -14.95
CA VAL A 449 12.53 -18.31 -15.34
C VAL A 449 13.17 -19.51 -16.06
N ASP A 450 13.04 -20.72 -15.50
CA ASP A 450 13.63 -21.95 -16.06
C ASP A 450 13.01 -22.33 -17.42
N SER A 451 11.74 -21.97 -17.66
CA SER A 451 11.06 -22.21 -18.94
C SER A 451 11.29 -21.13 -20.00
N GLY A 452 11.99 -20.04 -19.67
CA GLY A 452 12.17 -18.89 -20.56
C GLY A 452 10.86 -18.16 -20.89
N GLY A 453 9.83 -18.32 -20.04
CA GLY A 453 8.55 -17.66 -20.22
C GLY A 453 8.65 -16.14 -20.05
N VAL A 454 7.84 -15.40 -20.80
CA VAL A 454 7.71 -13.94 -20.60
C VAL A 454 7.05 -13.70 -19.25
N ILE A 455 7.75 -13.02 -18.35
CA ILE A 455 7.19 -12.62 -17.06
C ILE A 455 6.07 -11.60 -17.32
N PRO A 456 4.86 -11.80 -16.78
CA PRO A 456 3.80 -10.81 -16.94
C PRO A 456 4.27 -9.49 -16.31
N ASP A 457 4.40 -8.47 -17.14
CA ASP A 457 4.92 -7.12 -16.86
C ASP A 457 6.44 -6.88 -16.97
N ASP A 458 7.06 -7.27 -18.09
CA ASP A 458 8.38 -6.77 -18.52
C ASP A 458 8.26 -5.75 -19.67
N SER A 459 7.60 -4.61 -19.44
CA SER A 459 7.51 -3.56 -20.48
C SER A 459 7.85 -2.16 -19.99
N ARG A 460 9.12 -1.94 -19.64
CA ARG A 460 9.80 -0.65 -19.89
C ARG A 460 11.24 -0.85 -20.34
N SER A 461 11.44 -1.27 -21.60
CA SER A 461 12.58 -0.79 -22.38
C SER A 461 12.23 -0.66 -23.87
N GLY A 462 12.48 0.53 -24.42
CA GLY A 462 12.82 0.76 -25.83
C GLY A 462 11.76 0.56 -26.92
N THR A 463 11.25 1.69 -27.44
CA THR A 463 10.90 2.01 -28.84
C THR A 463 10.84 0.92 -29.92
N GLU A 464 9.81 1.08 -30.77
CA GLU A 464 9.56 0.56 -32.12
C GLU A 464 8.79 -0.77 -32.25
N GLY A 465 7.77 -0.72 -33.12
CA GLY A 465 6.73 -1.73 -33.23
C GLY A 465 7.26 -3.10 -33.68
N ALA A 466 7.08 -4.08 -32.81
CA ALA A 466 6.96 -5.49 -33.17
C ALA A 466 6.16 -6.20 -32.07
N THR A 467 4.95 -6.63 -32.42
CA THR A 467 4.09 -7.62 -31.76
C THR A 467 4.56 -8.11 -30.38
N ASN A 468 4.08 -7.44 -29.32
CA ASN A 468 4.20 -7.90 -27.94
C ASN A 468 3.57 -9.30 -27.83
N GLY A 469 4.35 -10.27 -27.33
CA GLY A 469 3.99 -11.68 -27.20
C GLY A 469 2.89 -11.94 -26.16
N PHE A 470 1.66 -11.51 -26.44
CA PHE A 470 0.46 -11.87 -25.69
C PHE A 470 0.06 -13.33 -25.99
N GLY A 471 0.74 -14.25 -25.31
CA GLY A 471 0.48 -15.69 -25.34
C GLY A 471 0.25 -16.28 -23.95
N ALA A 472 -0.36 -15.57 -23.00
CA ALA A 472 -0.82 -16.18 -21.75
C ALA A 472 -2.15 -16.90 -21.99
N TRP A 473 -2.08 -18.22 -22.15
CA TRP A 473 -3.23 -19.05 -22.47
C TRP A 473 -4.04 -19.36 -21.22
N PHE A 474 -5.33 -19.00 -21.22
CA PHE A 474 -6.23 -19.31 -20.12
C PHE A 474 -6.45 -20.83 -20.04
N PRO A 475 -6.19 -21.49 -18.89
CA PRO A 475 -6.33 -22.94 -18.75
C PRO A 475 -7.74 -23.46 -19.05
N ASP A 476 -8.76 -22.61 -18.92
CA ASP A 476 -10.17 -22.91 -19.18
C ASP A 476 -10.66 -22.54 -20.59
N VAL A 477 -9.76 -22.10 -21.47
CA VAL A 477 -10.06 -21.83 -22.89
C VAL A 477 -9.09 -22.66 -23.73
N PRO A 478 -9.40 -23.93 -24.06
CA PRO A 478 -8.56 -24.75 -24.95
C PRO A 478 -8.66 -24.30 -26.41
N ASP A 479 -7.77 -24.81 -27.29
CA ASP A 479 -7.63 -24.29 -28.67
C ASP A 479 -8.82 -24.68 -29.54
N THR A 480 -9.53 -25.69 -29.08
CA THR A 480 -10.78 -26.20 -29.62
C THR A 480 -12.01 -25.41 -29.13
N HIS A 481 -11.85 -24.48 -28.20
CA HIS A 481 -12.97 -23.67 -27.72
C HIS A 481 -13.48 -22.78 -28.85
N TRP A 482 -14.80 -22.78 -29.09
CA TRP A 482 -15.43 -22.07 -30.21
C TRP A 482 -15.16 -20.55 -30.25
N ALA A 483 -14.85 -19.96 -29.10
CA ALA A 483 -14.47 -18.55 -28.97
C ALA A 483 -12.95 -18.32 -28.81
N GLY A 484 -12.12 -19.38 -28.84
CA GLY A 484 -10.70 -19.32 -28.50
C GLY A 484 -9.93 -18.28 -29.32
N GLU A 485 -10.10 -18.28 -30.65
CA GLU A 485 -9.47 -17.28 -31.52
C GLU A 485 -9.88 -15.85 -31.18
N ALA A 486 -11.18 -15.61 -30.97
CA ALA A 486 -11.68 -14.29 -30.64
C ALA A 486 -11.20 -13.81 -29.27
N ILE A 487 -11.17 -14.71 -28.29
CA ILE A 487 -10.64 -14.43 -26.95
C ILE A 487 -9.17 -14.04 -27.06
N ARG A 488 -8.35 -14.83 -27.76
CA ARG A 488 -6.94 -14.51 -28.02
C ARG A 488 -6.77 -13.14 -28.65
N TYR A 489 -7.58 -12.83 -29.65
CA TYR A 489 -7.53 -11.53 -30.32
C TYR A 489 -7.79 -10.38 -29.34
N VAL A 490 -8.94 -10.37 -28.65
CA VAL A 490 -9.34 -9.24 -27.79
C VAL A 490 -8.46 -9.09 -26.55
N VAL A 491 -7.90 -10.20 -26.06
CA VAL A 491 -6.92 -10.21 -24.96
C VAL A 491 -5.59 -9.65 -25.46
N GLY A 492 -5.13 -10.08 -26.64
CA GLY A 492 -3.90 -9.59 -27.25
C GLY A 492 -3.96 -8.11 -27.66
N GLN A 493 -5.16 -7.56 -27.85
CA GLN A 493 -5.36 -6.12 -28.01
C GLN A 493 -5.49 -5.36 -26.67
N GLN A 494 -5.39 -6.06 -25.53
CA GLN A 494 -5.60 -5.51 -24.17
C GLN A 494 -7.01 -4.95 -23.92
N TRP A 495 -8.00 -5.32 -24.74
CA TRP A 495 -9.38 -4.84 -24.59
C TRP A 495 -10.14 -5.61 -23.52
N PHE A 496 -9.80 -6.89 -23.32
CA PHE A 496 -10.60 -7.79 -22.51
C PHE A 496 -9.71 -8.80 -21.77
N GLY A 497 -9.54 -8.61 -20.45
CA GLY A 497 -8.73 -9.48 -19.59
C GLY A 497 -9.47 -10.68 -18.99
N GLY A 498 -8.70 -11.61 -18.42
CA GLY A 498 -9.22 -12.73 -17.62
C GLY A 498 -9.43 -12.38 -16.14
N TYR A 499 -9.63 -13.41 -15.33
CA TYR A 499 -9.76 -13.31 -13.87
C TYR A 499 -8.40 -13.49 -13.19
N PRO A 500 -8.24 -13.00 -11.94
CA PRO A 500 -7.00 -13.15 -11.16
C PRO A 500 -6.56 -14.61 -10.95
N ASP A 501 -7.51 -15.56 -10.94
CA ASP A 501 -7.25 -17.00 -10.88
C ASP A 501 -6.59 -17.57 -12.17
N GLY A 502 -6.33 -16.71 -13.16
CA GLY A 502 -5.70 -17.08 -14.42
C GLY A 502 -6.65 -17.72 -15.43
N THR A 503 -7.97 -17.69 -15.19
CA THR A 503 -8.99 -18.21 -16.11
C THR A 503 -9.69 -17.10 -16.87
N PHE A 504 -10.28 -17.39 -18.03
CA PHE A 504 -11.11 -16.43 -18.76
C PHE A 504 -12.58 -16.49 -18.34
N LYS A 505 -13.03 -17.63 -17.78
CA LYS A 505 -14.42 -18.03 -17.52
C LYS A 505 -15.34 -17.75 -18.71
N PRO A 506 -15.13 -18.42 -19.88
CA PRO A 506 -15.85 -18.12 -21.11
C PRO A 506 -17.38 -18.26 -20.98
N GLY A 507 -17.84 -19.16 -20.10
CA GLY A 507 -19.26 -19.37 -19.80
C GLY A 507 -19.86 -18.40 -18.77
N ALA A 508 -19.05 -17.61 -18.06
CA ALA A 508 -19.57 -16.68 -17.05
C ALA A 508 -20.34 -15.52 -17.71
N GLN A 509 -21.36 -15.05 -17.00
CA GLN A 509 -22.18 -13.93 -17.45
C GLN A 509 -21.38 -12.63 -17.36
N MET A 510 -21.45 -11.81 -18.41
CA MET A 510 -20.79 -10.51 -18.44
C MET A 510 -21.48 -9.55 -17.46
N LYS A 511 -20.76 -9.10 -16.43
CA LYS A 511 -21.27 -8.07 -15.50
C LYS A 511 -21.17 -6.67 -16.12
N ARG A 512 -21.99 -5.74 -15.64
CA ARG A 512 -22.00 -4.35 -16.11
C ARG A 512 -20.68 -3.61 -15.86
N ALA A 513 -20.06 -3.80 -14.70
CA ALA A 513 -18.74 -3.22 -14.38
C ALA A 513 -17.64 -3.77 -15.30
N GLN A 514 -17.66 -5.07 -15.60
CA GLN A 514 -16.72 -5.72 -16.51
C GLN A 514 -16.85 -5.15 -17.93
N ALA A 515 -18.07 -4.95 -18.42
CA ALA A 515 -18.27 -4.32 -19.71
C ALA A 515 -17.79 -2.86 -19.75
N ALA A 516 -17.97 -2.09 -18.66
CA ALA A 516 -17.47 -0.72 -18.58
C ALA A 516 -15.93 -0.67 -18.73
N ALA A 517 -15.22 -1.56 -18.04
CA ALA A 517 -13.77 -1.69 -18.18
C ALA A 517 -13.36 -2.09 -19.61
N VAL A 518 -14.05 -3.07 -20.21
CA VAL A 518 -13.78 -3.52 -21.59
C VAL A 518 -13.94 -2.37 -22.60
N PHE A 519 -15.03 -1.60 -22.53
CA PHE A 519 -15.26 -0.49 -23.46
C PHE A 519 -14.36 0.72 -23.20
N THR A 520 -13.93 0.93 -21.96
CA THR A 520 -12.92 1.96 -21.63
C THR A 520 -11.59 1.63 -22.29
N ASN A 521 -11.11 0.38 -22.18
CA ASN A 521 -9.87 -0.06 -22.81
C ASN A 521 -9.96 -0.11 -24.34
N LEU A 522 -11.09 -0.61 -24.87
CA LEU A 522 -11.30 -0.76 -26.31
C LEU A 522 -11.29 0.57 -27.06
N LEU A 523 -11.83 1.62 -26.43
CA LEU A 523 -12.01 2.94 -27.04
C LEU A 523 -11.00 3.98 -26.53
N ASP A 524 -10.08 3.57 -25.65
CA ASP A 524 -9.09 4.45 -25.02
C ASP A 524 -9.73 5.68 -24.38
N LEU A 525 -10.76 5.45 -23.54
CA LEU A 525 -11.54 6.53 -22.94
C LEU A 525 -10.81 7.14 -21.73
N PRO A 526 -10.84 8.48 -21.57
CA PRO A 526 -10.37 9.11 -20.34
C PRO A 526 -11.24 8.68 -19.16
N LEU A 527 -10.59 8.33 -18.05
CA LEU A 527 -11.26 8.00 -16.79
C LEU A 527 -12.05 9.19 -16.24
N ALA A 528 -13.25 8.94 -15.69
CA ALA A 528 -14.13 10.00 -15.19
C ALA A 528 -14.85 9.60 -13.90
N VAL A 529 -15.27 10.60 -13.11
CA VAL A 529 -15.96 10.36 -11.83
C VAL A 529 -17.40 9.89 -12.08
N PRO A 530 -17.85 8.75 -11.53
CA PRO A 530 -19.20 8.24 -11.74
C PRO A 530 -20.25 9.09 -10.99
N ARG A 531 -21.47 9.15 -11.53
CA ARG A 531 -22.61 9.89 -10.92
C ARG A 531 -23.75 8.98 -10.47
N PHE A 532 -23.44 7.75 -10.07
CA PHE A 532 -24.41 6.76 -9.63
C PHE A 532 -24.37 6.55 -8.11
N TYR A 533 -25.53 6.32 -7.50
CA TYR A 533 -25.68 6.18 -6.04
C TYR A 533 -25.06 4.89 -5.47
N ASP A 534 -24.85 3.87 -6.30
CA ASP A 534 -24.30 2.57 -5.92
C ASP A 534 -22.87 2.35 -6.41
N ILE A 535 -22.20 3.42 -6.86
CA ILE A 535 -20.81 3.39 -7.27
C ILE A 535 -20.03 4.34 -6.39
N TYR A 536 -19.32 3.76 -5.43
CA TYR A 536 -18.38 4.46 -4.57
C TYR A 536 -17.01 4.55 -5.26
N SER A 537 -16.19 5.54 -4.89
CA SER A 537 -14.90 5.82 -5.54
C SER A 537 -13.87 4.71 -5.39
N ASP A 538 -14.06 3.83 -4.39
CA ASP A 538 -13.24 2.65 -4.08
C ASP A 538 -13.68 1.39 -4.85
N PHE A 539 -14.80 1.43 -5.57
CA PHE A 539 -15.20 0.31 -6.44
C PHE A 539 -14.20 0.17 -7.61
N TRP A 540 -13.69 -1.05 -7.84
CA TRP A 540 -12.58 -1.30 -8.80
C TRP A 540 -12.79 -0.74 -10.22
N ALA A 541 -14.05 -0.61 -10.66
CA ALA A 541 -14.40 -0.05 -11.97
C ALA A 541 -15.04 1.36 -11.89
N ALA A 542 -14.95 2.07 -10.77
CA ALA A 542 -15.66 3.33 -10.53
C ALA A 542 -15.39 4.35 -11.63
N TYR A 543 -14.11 4.54 -11.98
CA TYR A 543 -13.71 5.54 -12.97
C TYR A 543 -13.99 5.12 -14.42
N GLN A 544 -13.92 3.82 -14.71
CA GLN A 544 -14.30 3.24 -16.00
C GLN A 544 -15.82 3.36 -16.20
N ILE A 545 -16.60 3.16 -15.13
CA ILE A 545 -18.05 3.37 -15.12
C ILE A 545 -18.38 4.84 -15.37
N GLY A 546 -17.64 5.77 -14.76
CA GLY A 546 -17.78 7.19 -15.07
C GLY A 546 -17.43 7.51 -16.53
N ALA A 547 -16.35 6.94 -17.07
CA ALA A 547 -15.93 7.15 -18.46
C ALA A 547 -17.02 6.73 -19.47
N VAL A 548 -17.55 5.51 -19.32
CA VAL A 548 -18.62 5.02 -20.21
C VAL A 548 -19.96 5.74 -19.98
N GLN A 549 -20.15 6.34 -18.80
CA GLN A 549 -21.30 7.21 -18.51
C GLN A 549 -21.18 8.55 -19.23
N GLU A 550 -20.02 9.21 -19.17
CA GLU A 550 -19.79 10.51 -19.84
C GLU A 550 -19.92 10.39 -21.35
N MET A 551 -19.45 9.28 -21.92
CA MET A 551 -19.56 8.99 -23.34
C MET A 551 -20.94 8.48 -23.77
N GLY A 552 -21.89 8.32 -22.85
CA GLY A 552 -23.24 7.83 -23.15
C GLY A 552 -23.30 6.37 -23.63
N ILE A 553 -22.21 5.62 -23.45
CA ILE A 553 -22.06 4.23 -23.88
C ILE A 553 -22.89 3.30 -22.99
N MET A 554 -22.79 3.50 -21.67
CA MET A 554 -23.58 2.77 -20.68
C MET A 554 -24.30 3.74 -19.75
N THR A 555 -25.57 3.44 -19.46
CA THR A 555 -26.39 4.22 -18.55
C THR A 555 -26.90 3.36 -17.38
N GLY A 556 -27.17 4.00 -16.25
CA GLY A 556 -27.89 3.39 -15.13
C GLY A 556 -29.40 3.62 -15.22
N ASP A 557 -30.11 3.22 -14.16
CA ASP A 557 -31.55 3.37 -14.01
C ASP A 557 -31.85 4.00 -12.65
N ARG A 558 -32.61 5.10 -12.65
CA ARG A 558 -32.96 5.89 -11.45
C ARG A 558 -31.77 6.26 -10.57
N GLY A 559 -30.62 6.55 -11.20
CA GLY A 559 -29.38 6.89 -10.48
C GLY A 559 -28.55 5.69 -10.02
N TYR A 560 -28.94 4.45 -10.31
CA TYR A 560 -28.18 3.23 -9.98
C TYR A 560 -27.54 2.61 -11.22
N PHE A 561 -26.23 2.33 -11.18
CA PHE A 561 -25.53 1.63 -12.24
C PHE A 561 -25.72 0.12 -12.16
N ARG A 562 -25.84 -0.47 -10.96
CA ARG A 562 -25.90 -1.91 -10.68
C ARG A 562 -24.68 -2.67 -11.23
N PRO A 563 -23.48 -2.43 -10.70
CA PRO A 563 -22.21 -2.89 -11.30
C PRO A 563 -22.09 -4.41 -11.43
N ASN A 564 -22.68 -5.13 -10.47
CA ASN A 564 -22.63 -6.60 -10.41
C ASN A 564 -23.75 -7.30 -11.18
N ALA A 565 -24.73 -6.55 -11.72
CA ALA A 565 -25.81 -7.15 -12.48
C ALA A 565 -25.31 -7.65 -13.85
N PRO A 566 -25.78 -8.82 -14.31
CA PRO A 566 -25.42 -9.33 -15.63
C PRO A 566 -26.04 -8.46 -16.74
N LEU A 567 -25.30 -8.27 -17.83
CA LEU A 567 -25.80 -7.65 -19.05
C LEU A 567 -26.63 -8.63 -19.85
N THR A 568 -27.83 -8.22 -20.24
CA THR A 568 -28.62 -8.97 -21.22
C THR A 568 -28.12 -8.72 -22.63
N ARG A 569 -28.48 -9.60 -23.57
CA ARG A 569 -28.16 -9.43 -25.00
C ARG A 569 -28.75 -8.16 -25.60
N ALA A 570 -29.97 -7.77 -25.19
CA ALA A 570 -30.58 -6.51 -25.60
C ALA A 570 -29.81 -5.29 -25.07
N GLN A 571 -29.36 -5.34 -23.82
CA GLN A 571 -28.55 -4.26 -23.24
C GLN A 571 -27.21 -4.16 -23.94
N PHE A 572 -26.53 -5.28 -24.20
CA PHE A 572 -25.25 -5.30 -24.90
C PHE A 572 -25.36 -4.77 -26.34
N ALA A 573 -26.44 -5.10 -27.05
CA ALA A 573 -26.69 -4.56 -28.39
C ALA A 573 -26.77 -3.02 -28.38
N LYS A 574 -27.46 -2.43 -27.40
CA LYS A 574 -27.50 -0.98 -27.22
C LYS A 574 -26.10 -0.42 -26.92
N VAL A 575 -25.33 -1.07 -26.05
CA VAL A 575 -23.96 -0.64 -25.73
C VAL A 575 -23.08 -0.61 -26.98
N LEU A 576 -23.13 -1.62 -27.85
CA LEU A 576 -22.35 -1.64 -29.10
C LEU A 576 -22.74 -0.51 -30.06
N VAL A 577 -24.04 -0.25 -30.21
CA VAL A 577 -24.52 0.82 -31.08
C VAL A 577 -24.07 2.18 -30.57
N ASN A 578 -24.14 2.42 -29.26
CA ASN A 578 -23.69 3.66 -28.65
C ASN A 578 -22.16 3.80 -28.72
N ALA A 579 -21.42 2.74 -28.40
CA ALA A 579 -19.96 2.73 -28.38
C ALA A 579 -19.33 3.04 -29.73
N PHE A 580 -19.90 2.50 -30.81
CA PHE A 580 -19.31 2.61 -32.15
C PHE A 580 -20.11 3.51 -33.11
N GLY A 581 -21.14 4.19 -32.62
CA GLY A 581 -22.00 5.05 -33.46
C GLY A 581 -22.66 4.30 -34.63
N LEU A 582 -23.05 3.04 -34.42
CA LEU A 582 -23.54 2.19 -35.51
C LEU A 582 -24.90 2.65 -36.03
N SER A 583 -25.05 2.75 -37.34
CA SER A 583 -26.30 3.12 -38.00
C SER A 583 -26.73 2.08 -39.03
N ALA A 584 -28.03 2.05 -39.36
CA ALA A 584 -28.51 1.25 -40.47
C ALA A 584 -27.99 1.80 -41.82
N PRO A 585 -27.70 0.94 -42.82
CA PRO A 585 -27.31 1.39 -44.15
C PRO A 585 -28.47 2.12 -44.86
N PRO A 586 -28.18 2.97 -45.86
CA PRO A 586 -29.20 3.66 -46.65
C PRO A 586 -30.17 2.65 -47.29
N GLY A 587 -31.47 2.78 -46.99
CA GLY A 587 -32.51 1.81 -47.37
C GLY A 587 -32.99 0.90 -46.24
N GLY A 588 -32.36 0.98 -45.06
CA GLY A 588 -32.72 0.22 -43.87
C GLY A 588 -32.38 -1.26 -43.96
N PHE A 589 -32.41 -1.96 -42.82
CA PHE A 589 -32.44 -3.42 -42.84
C PHE A 589 -33.85 -3.84 -43.28
N ARG A 590 -33.96 -4.63 -44.35
CA ARG A 590 -35.27 -5.14 -44.81
C ARG A 590 -35.97 -5.75 -43.60
N ALA A 591 -37.16 -5.25 -43.28
CA ALA A 591 -37.94 -5.58 -42.08
C ALA A 591 -38.55 -6.98 -42.14
N GLU A 592 -37.80 -7.97 -42.59
CA GLU A 592 -38.02 -9.34 -42.18
C GLU A 592 -37.53 -9.37 -40.73
N GLN A 593 -38.42 -9.70 -39.79
CA GLN A 593 -38.02 -9.92 -38.39
C GLN A 593 -36.83 -10.89 -38.39
N VAL A 594 -35.62 -10.35 -38.20
CA VAL A 594 -34.39 -11.16 -38.19
C VAL A 594 -34.49 -12.24 -37.11
N PHE A 595 -35.31 -11.98 -36.09
CA PHE A 595 -35.59 -12.90 -35.01
C PHE A 595 -37.09 -13.00 -34.68
N SER A 596 -37.55 -14.23 -34.46
CA SER A 596 -38.96 -14.59 -34.18
C SER A 596 -39.48 -14.09 -32.82
N ASP A 597 -38.59 -13.76 -31.88
CA ASP A 597 -38.91 -13.29 -30.53
C ASP A 597 -38.72 -11.77 -30.36
N VAL A 598 -38.41 -11.04 -31.43
CA VAL A 598 -38.29 -9.57 -31.43
C VAL A 598 -39.59 -8.96 -31.93
N ARG A 599 -40.35 -8.30 -31.05
CA ARG A 599 -41.69 -7.78 -31.37
C ARG A 599 -41.62 -6.29 -31.74
N PRO A 600 -42.40 -5.84 -32.73
CA PRO A 600 -42.53 -4.41 -33.01
C PRO A 600 -42.94 -3.63 -31.74
N GLY A 601 -42.16 -2.61 -31.39
CA GLY A 601 -42.39 -1.78 -30.21
C GLY A 601 -41.49 -2.07 -29.00
N ASP A 602 -40.75 -3.19 -28.99
CA ASP A 602 -39.75 -3.42 -27.94
C ASP A 602 -38.61 -2.38 -28.04
N TRP A 603 -38.17 -1.84 -26.90
CA TRP A 603 -37.17 -0.77 -26.85
C TRP A 603 -35.84 -1.13 -27.51
N TYR A 604 -35.52 -2.43 -27.57
CA TYR A 604 -34.26 -2.93 -28.12
C TYR A 604 -34.29 -3.19 -29.62
N VAL A 605 -35.45 -3.11 -30.28
CA VAL A 605 -35.61 -3.45 -31.71
C VAL A 605 -34.62 -2.69 -32.61
N PRO A 606 -34.44 -1.35 -32.47
CA PRO A 606 -33.51 -0.63 -33.31
C PRO A 606 -32.07 -1.15 -33.17
N TYR A 607 -31.63 -1.38 -31.93
CA TYR A 607 -30.27 -1.85 -31.66
C TYR A 607 -30.06 -3.28 -32.12
N ALA A 608 -30.99 -4.18 -31.82
CA ALA A 608 -30.94 -5.59 -32.21
C ALA A 608 -30.86 -5.75 -33.74
N ASN A 609 -31.64 -4.96 -34.48
CA ASN A 609 -31.62 -4.98 -35.95
C ASN A 609 -30.28 -4.47 -36.51
N ILE A 610 -29.70 -3.41 -35.93
CA ILE A 610 -28.40 -2.86 -36.35
C ILE A 610 -27.28 -3.89 -36.15
N VAL A 611 -27.14 -4.42 -34.94
CA VAL A 611 -26.05 -5.36 -34.64
C VAL A 611 -26.20 -6.69 -35.36
N ALA A 612 -27.43 -7.11 -35.68
CA ALA A 612 -27.68 -8.32 -36.45
C ALA A 612 -27.44 -8.10 -37.95
N GLY A 613 -27.88 -6.97 -38.49
CA GLY A 613 -27.66 -6.61 -39.89
C GLY A 613 -26.19 -6.34 -40.23
N LEU A 614 -25.39 -5.88 -39.26
CA LEU A 614 -23.94 -5.78 -39.36
C LEU A 614 -23.21 -7.11 -39.07
N GLY A 615 -23.93 -8.19 -38.78
CA GLY A 615 -23.36 -9.51 -38.50
C GLY A 615 -22.62 -9.63 -37.15
N LEU A 616 -22.65 -8.59 -36.32
CA LEU A 616 -22.00 -8.56 -35.01
C LEU A 616 -22.63 -9.57 -34.05
N MET A 617 -23.96 -9.54 -33.92
CA MET A 617 -24.72 -10.47 -33.07
C MET A 617 -25.62 -11.39 -33.91
N ARG A 618 -25.71 -12.67 -33.51
CA ARG A 618 -26.56 -13.68 -34.16
C ARG A 618 -27.57 -14.28 -33.18
N GLY A 619 -28.68 -14.77 -33.70
CA GLY A 619 -29.68 -15.51 -32.94
C GLY A 619 -29.31 -16.97 -32.74
N ASN A 620 -30.16 -17.72 -32.04
CA ASN A 620 -30.03 -19.17 -31.92
C ASN A 620 -30.50 -19.89 -33.20
N GLU A 621 -30.38 -21.22 -33.22
CA GLU A 621 -30.81 -22.08 -34.34
C GLU A 621 -32.31 -22.00 -34.65
N LYS A 622 -33.12 -21.54 -33.69
CA LYS A 622 -34.56 -21.31 -33.84
C LYS A 622 -34.89 -19.90 -34.37
N GLY A 623 -33.87 -19.13 -34.76
CA GLY A 623 -34.03 -17.76 -35.21
C GLY A 623 -34.54 -16.84 -34.10
N GLN A 624 -34.09 -17.01 -32.85
CA GLN A 624 -34.44 -16.15 -31.71
C GLN A 624 -33.24 -15.32 -31.27
N PHE A 625 -33.47 -14.04 -30.94
CA PHE A 625 -32.47 -13.12 -30.41
C PHE A 625 -32.16 -13.37 -28.94
N LEU A 626 -33.15 -13.83 -28.16
CA LEU A 626 -33.08 -14.02 -26.71
C LEU A 626 -32.71 -12.74 -25.95
N PRO A 627 -33.51 -11.66 -26.06
CA PRO A 627 -33.17 -10.31 -25.59
C PRO A 627 -32.86 -10.22 -24.10
N ASN A 628 -33.56 -11.01 -23.27
CA ASN A 628 -33.42 -10.99 -21.81
C ASN A 628 -32.37 -11.99 -21.28
N ARG A 629 -31.78 -12.82 -22.16
CA ARG A 629 -30.75 -13.76 -21.72
C ARG A 629 -29.46 -12.98 -21.40
N PRO A 630 -28.81 -13.24 -20.25
CA PRO A 630 -27.47 -12.76 -19.98
C PRO A 630 -26.49 -13.15 -21.08
N ILE A 631 -25.66 -12.20 -21.51
CA ILE A 631 -24.58 -12.46 -22.47
C ILE A 631 -23.36 -13.03 -21.74
N THR A 632 -22.69 -14.02 -22.33
CA THR A 632 -21.46 -14.58 -21.73
C THR A 632 -20.22 -13.82 -22.16
N ARG A 633 -19.13 -13.99 -21.40
CA ARG A 633 -17.82 -13.41 -21.73
C ARG A 633 -17.28 -13.89 -23.08
N ALA A 634 -17.43 -15.18 -23.41
CA ALA A 634 -17.04 -15.70 -24.72
C ALA A 634 -17.82 -15.08 -25.88
N GLU A 635 -19.13 -14.84 -25.69
CA GLU A 635 -19.95 -14.16 -26.69
C GLU A 635 -19.48 -12.73 -26.93
N VAL A 636 -19.17 -11.99 -25.85
CA VAL A 636 -18.62 -10.63 -25.96
C VAL A 636 -17.31 -10.63 -26.73
N ALA A 637 -16.37 -11.52 -26.41
CA ALA A 637 -15.09 -11.60 -27.11
C ALA A 637 -15.28 -11.83 -28.63
N VAL A 638 -16.17 -12.75 -29.01
CA VAL A 638 -16.50 -13.02 -30.43
C VAL A 638 -17.11 -11.80 -31.12
N ILE A 639 -17.99 -11.06 -30.44
CA ILE A 639 -18.61 -9.86 -31.02
C ILE A 639 -17.58 -8.75 -31.25
N LEU A 640 -16.71 -8.50 -30.27
CA LEU A 640 -15.65 -7.49 -30.39
C LEU A 640 -14.62 -7.86 -31.46
N HIS A 641 -14.27 -9.14 -31.57
CA HIS A 641 -13.42 -9.64 -32.65
C HIS A 641 -14.05 -9.42 -34.03
N ARG A 642 -15.36 -9.70 -34.19
CA ARG A 642 -16.09 -9.42 -35.45
C ARG A 642 -16.10 -7.93 -35.77
N TYR A 643 -16.34 -7.08 -34.79
CA TYR A 643 -16.28 -5.64 -34.99
C TYR A 643 -14.92 -5.21 -35.54
N ALA A 644 -13.84 -5.65 -34.90
CA ALA A 644 -12.48 -5.31 -35.30
C ALA A 644 -12.09 -5.82 -36.70
N THR A 645 -12.59 -6.99 -37.10
CA THR A 645 -12.21 -7.65 -38.36
C THR A 645 -13.14 -7.37 -39.53
N GLN A 646 -14.41 -7.03 -39.28
CA GLN A 646 -15.46 -6.94 -40.29
C GLN A 646 -16.08 -5.55 -40.43
N VAL A 647 -16.02 -4.71 -39.39
CA VAL A 647 -16.75 -3.43 -39.34
C VAL A 647 -15.81 -2.22 -39.24
N LYS A 648 -14.70 -2.33 -38.50
CA LYS A 648 -13.71 -1.23 -38.33
C LYS A 648 -12.83 -0.98 -39.58
N ARG A 649 -12.90 -1.84 -40.61
CA ARG A 649 -12.07 -1.73 -41.82
C ARG A 649 -12.60 -0.73 -42.84
#